data_AF-A0A3M0JX06-F1
#
_entry.id   AF-A0A3M0JX06-F1
#
_cell.length_a   1.000
_cell.length_b   1.000
_cell.length_c   1.000
_cell.angle_alpha   90.00
_cell.angle_beta   90.00
_cell.angle_gamma   90.00
#
_symmetry.space_group_name_H-M   'P 1'
#
loop_
_entity.id
_entity.type
_entity.pdbx_description
1 polymer ?
#
loop_
_entity_poly.entity_id
_entity_poly.type
_entity_poly.pdbx_seq_one_letter_code
_entity_poly.pdbx_strand_id
1 'polypeptide(L)'
;MAEAAVLSFLWEAGASPWPWTSQSEYGAADDGLTTGGSVEQAYKFLAGRGAKAGTGSKSRAALKPLLAVLLTVVLTVVGLLNASQPPTVNSVEIPVHKLPSTMNNLKVVLLSDIHLGPTVGKTKLAMIVRMVKALKPDITVIVGDLTDAEAKIIRPAVEPLGELDSPLGTYFVTGNHEYYTSDVSNWFELLKSFNIQPLHNENVKIVSPKSASDWFCLAGVDDIEADVLRYSGHGMDLKKALRGCSSEHAIVLLAHQPIAAKWALQERPDINLILSGHTHGGQIFPLNAGAYLLNPFFVGLYQVGQNTFVYVSPGTMYYGIPMRLGSRAEITENVPERSFGIDYDSNCFVKDGKPFRYISGSIHYSRVPLYYWKDRLLKMKMAGLDAIQTYVPWNYHEPQMGTYDFFGGKDLEYFLQLANDTGLLVILRAGPYICAEWDMGGLPAWLLEKKSIVLRSSDSDYLEAVERWMGVLLPKMRPYLYQNGGPIIMVQVENEYGSYFACDYNYLRFLLKLFRLHLGDEVVLFTTDGASQFHLKCGALQGLYATVDFAPGGNVTAAFLAQRSSEPKGPLVNSEFYTGWLDHWGHRHSVVPAETIAKTLNEILARGANVNLYMFIGGTNFAYWNGANMPYMPQPTSYDYDAPLSEAGDLTEKYFALRKVIGMYKQLPEGLIPPTTPKFAYGKVHLQKAGTVLEILDGLSPSGPVRSTYPLTFVELKQYFGYVLYRTTLPKNCVEPTPLSSPSNGVHDRAYVSVDGVPQGVLERDKSLMINITGQAGANLDILVENMGRVNFGRYNNDFKGLVSNLTLAQDILVGWEIYPLDIDGAMNYDIIYLRDRLKRSVKALNYEVPTFYTGTLSIPGGIPDLPQDTYVNFPGWTKGQIWINGFNLGRYWPARGPQLTLYVPRNVLVASAPNNITVLELERSPCYTQACEIEFVDEPNINATLQHETDKPPLFVRELWMSHL
;
A
#
# COMPACT_ATOMS: atom_id res chain seq x y z
N MET A 1 -8.66 -24.33 47.25
CA MET A 1 -9.62 -23.27 47.63
C MET A 1 -10.06 -22.37 46.47
N ALA A 2 -9.49 -22.47 45.26
CA ALA A 2 -9.99 -21.77 44.07
C ALA A 2 -10.93 -22.62 43.17
N GLU A 3 -10.92 -23.96 43.31
CA GLU A 3 -11.83 -24.86 42.57
C GLU A 3 -13.26 -24.90 43.14
N ALA A 4 -13.43 -24.59 44.43
CA ALA A 4 -14.76 -24.57 45.06
C ALA A 4 -15.61 -23.36 44.65
N ALA A 5 -15.00 -22.27 44.19
CA ALA A 5 -15.70 -21.06 43.75
C ALA A 5 -16.28 -21.19 42.33
N VAL A 6 -15.64 -21.98 41.46
CA VAL A 6 -16.09 -22.17 40.07
C VAL A 6 -17.24 -23.19 39.98
N LEU A 7 -17.26 -24.20 40.86
CA LEU A 7 -18.38 -25.15 40.95
C LEU A 7 -19.59 -24.59 41.72
N SER A 8 -19.37 -23.65 42.64
CA SER A 8 -20.46 -22.86 43.27
C SER A 8 -21.18 -21.97 42.25
N PHE A 9 -20.44 -21.40 41.29
CA PHE A 9 -21.01 -20.54 40.25
C PHE A 9 -21.83 -21.30 39.19
N LEU A 10 -21.55 -22.59 38.96
CA LEU A 10 -22.31 -23.45 38.04
C LEU A 10 -23.55 -24.08 38.67
N TRP A 11 -23.69 -24.05 40.00
CA TRP A 11 -24.85 -24.58 40.73
C TRP A 11 -25.92 -23.51 41.03
N GLU A 12 -25.54 -22.23 41.12
CA GLU A 12 -26.49 -21.12 41.34
C GLU A 12 -27.20 -20.63 40.06
N ALA A 13 -26.78 -21.11 38.88
CA ALA A 13 -27.37 -20.76 37.58
C ALA A 13 -28.57 -21.64 37.15
N GLY A 14 -29.14 -22.47 38.03
CA GLY A 14 -30.35 -23.22 37.68
C GLY A 14 -30.93 -24.09 38.79
N ALA A 15 -31.94 -23.57 39.50
CA ALA A 15 -33.09 -24.33 40.02
C ALA A 15 -34.14 -23.41 40.65
N SER A 16 -35.36 -23.45 40.12
CA SER A 16 -36.56 -22.91 40.80
C SER A 16 -36.88 -23.73 42.06
N PRO A 17 -37.47 -23.16 43.12
CA PRO A 17 -38.10 -23.94 44.17
C PRO A 17 -39.62 -24.00 43.98
N TRP A 18 -40.16 -25.16 43.63
CA TRP A 18 -41.50 -25.56 44.09
C TRP A 18 -41.35 -26.75 45.05
N PRO A 19 -42.03 -26.77 46.21
CA PRO A 19 -41.76 -27.71 47.29
C PRO A 19 -42.55 -29.01 47.16
N TRP A 20 -41.91 -30.13 47.54
CA TRP A 20 -42.51 -31.47 47.58
C TRP A 20 -43.48 -31.66 48.75
N THR A 21 -44.65 -32.25 48.49
CA THR A 21 -45.35 -33.15 49.43
C THR A 21 -46.03 -34.33 48.71
N SER A 22 -45.60 -35.53 49.12
CA SER A 22 -46.27 -36.83 49.25
C SER A 22 -47.17 -37.48 48.17
N GLN A 23 -46.83 -38.76 47.94
CA GLN A 23 -47.67 -39.97 47.75
C GLN A 23 -48.10 -40.44 46.33
N SER A 24 -47.68 -41.68 46.04
CA SER A 24 -48.32 -42.78 45.26
C SER A 24 -48.65 -42.50 43.78
N GLU A 25 -48.53 -43.37 42.78
CA GLU A 25 -48.37 -44.82 42.64
C GLU A 25 -48.26 -45.11 41.10
N TYR A 26 -47.54 -46.17 40.67
CA TYR A 26 -47.47 -46.76 39.30
C TYR A 26 -46.88 -45.88 38.15
N GLY A 27 -45.98 -46.30 37.26
CA GLY A 27 -45.30 -47.56 36.93
C GLY A 27 -44.37 -47.34 35.69
N ALA A 28 -43.44 -48.27 35.48
CA ALA A 28 -42.41 -48.45 34.42
C ALA A 28 -42.79 -48.01 32.97
N ALA A 29 -41.89 -47.73 32.01
CA ALA A 29 -40.56 -48.27 31.64
C ALA A 29 -39.82 -47.21 30.76
N ASP A 30 -38.51 -46.96 30.85
CA ASP A 30 -37.28 -47.73 30.52
C ASP A 30 -36.79 -47.55 29.06
N ASP A 31 -35.46 -47.56 28.92
CA ASP A 31 -34.57 -47.31 27.76
C ASP A 31 -34.17 -45.83 27.53
N GLY A 32 -32.93 -45.36 27.74
CA GLY A 32 -31.64 -46.02 27.91
C GLY A 32 -30.63 -45.44 26.92
N LEU A 33 -29.69 -44.59 27.39
CA LEU A 33 -28.25 -44.54 27.06
C LEU A 33 -27.64 -43.14 27.27
N THR A 34 -26.82 -43.09 28.32
CA THR A 34 -25.88 -42.06 28.73
C THR A 34 -24.64 -41.96 27.83
N THR A 35 -24.19 -40.75 27.48
CA THR A 35 -22.85 -40.49 26.92
C THR A 35 -22.10 -39.41 27.71
N GLY A 36 -21.86 -39.68 29.00
CA GLY A 36 -20.75 -39.06 29.74
C GLY A 36 -19.45 -39.77 29.37
N GLY A 37 -18.72 -39.27 28.35
CA GLY A 37 -17.50 -39.91 27.89
C GLY A 37 -16.58 -39.11 26.96
N SER A 38 -16.94 -37.87 26.57
CA SER A 38 -16.22 -37.13 25.53
C SER A 38 -15.17 -36.12 26.01
N VAL A 39 -15.13 -35.77 27.30
CA VAL A 39 -14.18 -34.75 27.82
C VAL A 39 -12.86 -35.38 28.26
N GLU A 40 -12.88 -36.63 28.74
CA GLU A 40 -11.68 -37.32 29.24
C GLU A 40 -10.81 -37.92 28.11
N GLN A 41 -11.39 -38.15 26.92
CA GLN A 41 -10.65 -38.57 25.72
C GLN A 41 -9.97 -37.41 24.98
N ALA A 42 -10.53 -36.20 25.02
CA ALA A 42 -9.90 -35.02 24.44
C ALA A 42 -8.58 -34.65 25.15
N TYR A 43 -8.52 -34.86 26.47
CA TYR A 43 -7.30 -34.63 27.26
C TYR A 43 -6.19 -35.65 26.96
N LYS A 44 -6.56 -36.90 26.62
CA LYS A 44 -5.61 -37.95 26.24
C LYS A 44 -5.09 -37.84 24.80
N PHE A 45 -5.77 -37.08 23.93
CA PHE A 45 -5.31 -36.82 22.57
C PHE A 45 -4.30 -35.64 22.50
N LEU A 46 -4.41 -34.66 23.41
CA LEU A 46 -3.49 -33.51 23.49
C LEU A 46 -2.21 -33.78 24.30
N ALA A 47 -2.19 -34.84 25.12
CA ALA A 47 -1.00 -35.29 25.84
C ALA A 47 -0.28 -36.40 25.05
N GLY A 48 0.48 -35.99 24.03
CA GLY A 48 1.30 -36.87 23.19
C GLY A 48 2.22 -37.80 23.99
N ARG A 49 2.26 -39.06 23.54
CA ARG A 49 3.11 -40.16 24.02
C ARG A 49 4.57 -39.76 24.21
N GLY A 50 5.13 -40.21 25.34
CA GLY A 50 6.45 -39.87 25.84
C GLY A 50 7.63 -40.40 25.01
N ALA A 51 8.62 -39.54 24.85
CA ALA A 51 10.01 -39.92 24.65
C ALA A 51 10.64 -40.36 25.99
N LYS A 52 11.53 -41.34 25.89
CA LYS A 52 12.21 -42.07 26.96
C LYS A 52 12.83 -41.18 28.05
N ALA A 53 12.80 -41.73 29.26
CA ALA A 53 13.46 -41.24 30.45
C ALA A 53 14.94 -40.91 30.21
N GLY A 54 15.30 -39.65 30.46
CA GLY A 54 16.65 -39.16 30.59
C GLY A 54 16.70 -38.23 31.80
N THR A 55 17.55 -38.56 32.76
CA THR A 55 17.84 -37.83 33.99
C THR A 55 18.19 -36.36 33.70
N GLY A 56 17.39 -35.40 34.20
CA GLY A 56 17.69 -33.98 34.02
C GLY A 56 16.75 -33.02 34.75
N SER A 57 17.23 -32.49 35.88
CA SER A 57 16.85 -31.25 36.58
C SER A 57 15.39 -31.06 37.04
N LYS A 58 15.24 -30.86 38.36
CA LYS A 58 14.02 -30.35 39.04
C LYS A 58 13.50 -29.01 38.49
N SER A 59 14.21 -28.32 37.58
CA SER A 59 13.80 -27.03 37.00
C SER A 59 12.70 -27.11 35.93
N ARG A 60 12.47 -28.27 35.28
CA ARG A 60 11.44 -28.40 34.23
C ARG A 60 10.01 -28.60 34.76
N ALA A 61 9.84 -29.05 36.00
CA ALA A 61 8.52 -29.24 36.62
C ALA A 61 7.86 -27.92 37.06
N ALA A 62 8.66 -26.90 37.39
CA ALA A 62 8.18 -25.56 37.79
C ALA A 62 7.87 -24.64 36.59
N LEU A 63 8.36 -24.96 35.39
CA LEU A 63 8.25 -24.09 34.21
C LEU A 63 6.82 -24.02 33.65
N LYS A 64 6.08 -25.14 33.66
CA LYS A 64 4.69 -25.19 33.17
C LYS A 64 3.71 -24.34 34.00
N PRO A 65 3.66 -24.46 35.34
CA PRO A 65 2.80 -23.58 36.15
C PRO A 65 3.25 -22.12 36.07
N LEU A 66 4.55 -21.83 35.96
CA LEU A 66 5.06 -20.47 35.77
C LEU A 66 4.62 -19.87 34.43
N LEU A 67 4.70 -20.63 33.34
CA LEU A 67 4.21 -20.25 32.01
C LEU A 67 2.69 -20.04 32.00
N ALA A 68 1.94 -20.91 32.68
CA ALA A 68 0.49 -20.77 32.80
C ALA A 68 0.12 -19.49 33.57
N VAL A 69 0.77 -19.24 34.71
CA VAL A 69 0.58 -18.00 35.48
C VAL A 69 0.97 -16.77 34.65
N LEU A 70 2.11 -16.80 33.96
CA LEU A 70 2.55 -15.69 33.10
C LEU A 70 1.54 -15.43 31.98
N LEU A 71 1.06 -16.47 31.31
CA LEU A 71 0.04 -16.36 30.27
C LEU A 71 -1.27 -15.80 30.82
N THR A 72 -1.72 -16.28 31.98
CA THR A 72 -2.93 -15.75 32.65
C THR A 72 -2.76 -14.27 32.98
N VAL A 73 -1.61 -13.86 33.52
CA VAL A 73 -1.32 -12.44 33.82
C VAL A 73 -1.33 -11.62 32.54
N VAL A 74 -0.67 -12.08 31.47
CA VAL A 74 -0.65 -11.39 30.17
C VAL A 74 -2.06 -11.25 29.59
N LEU A 75 -2.83 -12.34 29.53
CA LEU A 75 -4.21 -12.31 29.00
C LEU A 75 -5.13 -11.44 29.86
N THR A 76 -4.93 -11.43 31.19
CA THR A 76 -5.69 -10.56 32.11
C THR A 76 -5.38 -9.09 31.85
N VAL A 77 -4.10 -8.74 31.74
CA VAL A 77 -3.66 -7.37 31.43
C VAL A 77 -4.18 -6.93 30.07
N VAL A 78 -4.06 -7.77 29.04
CA VAL A 78 -4.60 -7.50 27.70
C VAL A 78 -6.12 -7.29 27.77
N GLY A 79 -6.84 -8.15 28.49
CA GLY A 79 -8.29 -8.06 28.66
C GLY A 79 -8.74 -6.77 29.35
N LEU A 80 -8.07 -6.39 30.44
CA LEU A 80 -8.32 -5.15 31.17
C LEU A 80 -7.99 -3.91 30.33
N LEU A 81 -6.83 -3.92 29.65
CA LEU A 81 -6.43 -2.82 28.78
C LEU A 81 -7.43 -2.62 27.65
N ASN A 82 -7.86 -3.70 27.00
CA ASN A 82 -8.84 -3.64 25.91
C ASN A 82 -10.20 -3.08 26.38
N ALA A 83 -10.69 -3.49 27.56
CA ALA A 83 -11.92 -2.95 28.15
C ALA A 83 -11.78 -1.50 28.68
N SER A 84 -10.56 -1.03 28.93
CA SER A 84 -10.30 0.36 29.35
C SER A 84 -10.24 1.36 28.18
N GLN A 85 -10.01 0.87 26.96
CA GLN A 85 -9.98 1.71 25.77
C GLN A 85 -11.38 2.24 25.41
N PRO A 86 -11.48 3.39 24.73
CA PRO A 86 -12.74 3.82 24.12
C PRO A 86 -13.26 2.76 23.13
N PRO A 87 -14.60 2.60 22.99
CA PRO A 87 -15.18 1.71 22.00
C PRO A 87 -14.76 2.16 20.60
N THR A 88 -14.55 1.20 19.69
CA THR A 88 -14.29 1.54 18.28
C THR A 88 -15.57 1.99 17.60
N VAL A 89 -15.50 3.04 16.79
CA VAL A 89 -16.59 3.34 15.86
C VAL A 89 -16.50 2.34 14.71
N ASN A 90 -17.54 1.53 14.52
CA ASN A 90 -17.64 0.56 13.45
C ASN A 90 -18.71 1.01 12.45
N SER A 91 -18.30 1.32 11.22
CA SER A 91 -19.22 1.76 10.17
C SER A 91 -19.68 0.56 9.35
N VAL A 92 -21.00 0.32 9.32
CA VAL A 92 -21.61 -0.85 8.69
C VAL A 92 -22.65 -0.39 7.68
N GLU A 93 -22.43 -0.69 6.39
CA GLU A 93 -23.39 -0.36 5.34
C GLU A 93 -24.52 -1.40 5.35
N ILE A 94 -25.76 -0.96 5.60
CA ILE A 94 -26.93 -1.86 5.65
C ILE A 94 -27.96 -1.42 4.61
N PRO A 95 -28.20 -2.20 3.54
CA PRO A 95 -29.23 -1.89 2.56
C PRO A 95 -30.62 -2.16 3.15
N VAL A 96 -31.43 -1.12 3.30
CA VAL A 96 -32.80 -1.22 3.81
C VAL A 96 -33.78 -1.13 2.65
N HIS A 97 -34.35 -2.28 2.29
CA HIS A 97 -35.37 -2.36 1.23
C HIS A 97 -36.61 -1.53 1.59
N LYS A 98 -37.23 -0.88 0.60
CA LYS A 98 -38.35 0.08 0.73
C LYS A 98 -38.06 1.34 1.55
N LEU A 99 -36.79 1.64 1.85
CA LEU A 99 -36.44 2.95 2.40
C LEU A 99 -36.68 4.02 1.31
N PRO A 100 -37.41 5.11 1.59
CA PRO A 100 -37.62 6.17 0.60
C PRO A 100 -36.30 6.78 0.14
N SER A 101 -36.18 7.08 -1.15
CA SER A 101 -34.94 7.62 -1.74
C SER A 101 -34.51 8.97 -1.15
N THR A 102 -35.45 9.77 -0.62
CA THR A 102 -35.13 11.03 0.08
C THR A 102 -34.39 10.80 1.41
N MET A 103 -34.51 9.58 1.95
CA MET A 103 -33.88 9.09 3.18
C MET A 103 -32.72 8.12 2.88
N ASN A 104 -32.27 8.02 1.63
CA ASN A 104 -30.99 7.37 1.33
C ASN A 104 -29.87 8.10 2.09
N ASN A 105 -28.91 7.32 2.59
CA ASN A 105 -27.77 7.80 3.37
C ASN A 105 -28.11 8.23 4.81
N LEU A 106 -29.23 7.74 5.35
CA LEU A 106 -29.61 7.93 6.75
C LEU A 106 -28.53 7.39 7.69
N LYS A 107 -27.99 8.26 8.54
CA LYS A 107 -26.97 7.89 9.51
C LYS A 107 -27.61 7.50 10.84
N VAL A 108 -27.63 6.20 11.11
CA VAL A 108 -28.14 5.64 12.37
C VAL A 108 -26.95 5.22 13.23
N VAL A 109 -26.87 5.75 14.45
CA VAL A 109 -25.90 5.28 15.45
C VAL A 109 -26.59 4.33 16.42
N LEU A 110 -26.04 3.13 16.55
CA LEU A 110 -26.49 2.08 17.46
C LEU A 110 -25.58 2.01 18.68
N LEU A 111 -26.19 2.11 19.85
CA LEU A 111 -25.61 1.84 21.17
C LEU A 111 -26.32 0.63 21.79
N SER A 112 -25.59 -0.21 22.52
CA SER A 112 -26.15 -1.34 23.26
C SER A 112 -25.20 -1.72 24.40
N ASP A 113 -25.68 -2.44 25.41
CA ASP A 113 -24.85 -3.04 26.46
C ASP A 113 -23.87 -2.03 27.12
N ILE A 114 -24.41 -0.88 27.57
CA ILE A 114 -23.63 0.16 28.25
C ILE A 114 -23.38 -0.19 29.72
N HIS A 115 -24.36 -0.82 30.38
CA HIS A 115 -24.31 -1.23 31.79
C HIS A 115 -23.87 -0.13 32.76
N LEU A 116 -24.58 1.00 32.76
CA LEU A 116 -24.40 2.04 33.76
C LEU A 116 -24.60 1.45 35.16
N GLY A 117 -23.54 1.49 35.97
CA GLY A 117 -23.47 0.78 37.24
C GLY A 117 -22.14 1.02 37.96
N PRO A 118 -21.74 0.13 38.89
CA PRO A 118 -20.56 0.32 39.73
C PRO A 118 -19.25 0.58 38.97
N THR A 119 -19.09 -0.01 37.78
CA THR A 119 -17.86 0.04 36.98
C THR A 119 -17.95 0.95 35.75
N VAL A 120 -19.14 1.43 35.39
CA VAL A 120 -19.38 2.33 34.26
C VAL A 120 -20.23 3.51 34.74
N GLY A 121 -19.58 4.66 34.94
CA GLY A 121 -20.22 5.89 35.44
C GLY A 121 -20.11 7.07 34.46
N LYS A 122 -20.39 8.28 34.99
CA LYS A 122 -20.52 9.54 34.23
C LYS A 122 -19.41 9.78 33.20
N THR A 123 -18.14 9.57 33.59
CA THR A 123 -16.98 9.85 32.74
C THR A 123 -16.97 9.01 31.47
N LYS A 124 -17.32 7.72 31.59
CA LYS A 124 -17.37 6.79 30.45
C LYS A 124 -18.58 7.10 29.56
N LEU A 125 -19.73 7.41 30.16
CA LEU A 125 -20.90 7.82 29.39
C LEU A 125 -20.68 9.13 28.62
N ALA A 126 -20.08 10.13 29.26
CA ALA A 126 -19.73 11.40 28.61
C ALA A 126 -18.69 11.24 27.50
N MET A 127 -17.82 10.23 27.57
CA MET A 127 -16.96 9.85 26.46
C MET A 127 -17.77 9.29 25.30
N ILE A 128 -18.65 8.31 25.55
CA ILE A 128 -19.53 7.71 24.52
C ILE A 128 -20.37 8.80 23.84
N VAL A 129 -21.03 9.66 24.60
CA VAL A 129 -21.87 10.74 24.03
C VAL A 129 -21.05 11.71 23.19
N ARG A 130 -19.83 12.08 23.61
CA ARG A 130 -18.93 12.90 22.77
C ARG A 130 -18.56 12.21 21.47
N MET A 131 -18.31 10.90 21.51
CA MET A 131 -18.03 10.11 20.31
C MET A 131 -19.25 10.09 19.38
N VAL A 132 -20.46 9.85 19.90
CA VAL A 132 -21.70 9.87 19.10
C VAL A 132 -21.95 11.24 18.48
N LYS A 133 -21.78 12.34 19.24
CA LYS A 133 -21.93 13.70 18.71
C LYS A 133 -20.94 14.00 17.58
N ALA A 134 -19.72 13.46 17.64
CA ALA A 134 -18.74 13.61 16.57
C ALA A 134 -19.18 12.94 15.26
N LEU A 135 -20.02 11.90 15.34
CA LEU A 135 -20.58 11.19 14.19
C LEU A 135 -21.69 11.98 13.48
N LYS A 136 -22.37 12.89 14.18
CA LYS A 136 -23.52 13.67 13.70
C LYS A 136 -24.65 12.76 13.16
N PRO A 137 -25.19 11.86 13.99
CA PRO A 137 -26.26 10.95 13.57
C PRO A 137 -27.55 11.69 13.22
N ASP A 138 -28.29 11.13 12.26
CA ASP A 138 -29.68 11.51 12.02
C ASP A 138 -30.59 10.91 13.11
N ILE A 139 -30.33 9.65 13.48
CA ILE A 139 -31.03 8.90 14.53
C ILE A 139 -30.01 8.23 15.44
N THR A 140 -30.24 8.29 16.76
CA THR A 140 -29.53 7.44 17.72
C THR A 140 -30.48 6.40 18.30
N VAL A 141 -30.08 5.13 18.34
CA VAL A 141 -30.85 4.05 18.95
C VAL A 141 -30.05 3.39 20.06
N ILE A 142 -30.68 3.16 21.20
CA ILE A 142 -30.12 2.46 22.35
C ILE A 142 -30.89 1.16 22.53
N VAL A 143 -30.24 0.03 22.26
CA VAL A 143 -30.87 -1.28 22.17
C VAL A 143 -30.54 -2.11 23.41
N GLY A 144 -31.24 -1.81 24.50
CA GLY A 144 -31.20 -2.52 25.77
C GLY A 144 -29.87 -2.48 26.53
N ASP A 145 -29.94 -3.00 27.76
CA ASP A 145 -28.82 -3.14 28.70
C ASP A 145 -28.06 -1.81 28.90
N LEU A 146 -28.84 -0.75 29.11
CA LEU A 146 -28.34 0.57 29.42
C LEU A 146 -27.81 0.63 30.86
N THR A 147 -28.39 -0.11 31.80
CA THR A 147 -28.10 0.04 33.23
C THR A 147 -28.19 -1.24 34.07
N ASP A 148 -27.36 -1.31 35.11
CA ASP A 148 -27.38 -2.30 36.18
C ASP A 148 -27.84 -1.70 37.53
N ALA A 149 -28.42 -0.50 37.55
CA ALA A 149 -28.76 0.23 38.76
C ALA A 149 -30.13 0.92 38.68
N GLU A 150 -30.72 1.23 39.84
CA GLU A 150 -31.95 2.01 39.92
C GLU A 150 -31.71 3.46 39.43
N ALA A 151 -32.67 4.02 38.69
CA ALA A 151 -32.62 5.34 38.07
C ALA A 151 -32.32 6.44 39.09
N LYS A 152 -32.88 6.33 40.30
CA LYS A 152 -32.67 7.29 41.40
C LYS A 152 -31.22 7.36 41.88
N ILE A 153 -30.51 6.23 41.85
CA ILE A 153 -29.15 6.10 42.38
C ILE A 153 -28.14 6.66 41.38
N ILE A 154 -28.34 6.37 40.10
CA ILE A 154 -27.35 6.65 39.06
C ILE A 154 -27.65 7.92 38.25
N ARG A 155 -28.71 8.65 38.57
CA ARG A 155 -29.16 9.88 37.88
C ARG A 155 -28.02 10.83 37.46
N PRO A 156 -27.06 11.21 38.33
CA PRO A 156 -25.99 12.13 37.94
C PRO A 156 -25.05 11.57 36.85
N ALA A 157 -24.93 10.24 36.76
CA ALA A 157 -24.12 9.56 35.76
C ALA A 157 -24.84 9.43 34.41
N VAL A 158 -26.17 9.49 34.38
CA VAL A 158 -27.01 9.41 33.16
C VAL A 158 -27.09 10.76 32.44
N GLU A 159 -26.90 11.89 33.16
CA GLU A 159 -26.99 13.26 32.61
C GLU A 159 -26.36 13.47 31.22
N PRO A 160 -25.17 12.91 30.89
CA PRO A 160 -24.60 13.08 29.55
C PRO A 160 -25.51 12.63 28.41
N LEU A 161 -26.42 11.67 28.62
CA LEU A 161 -27.36 11.24 27.58
C LEU A 161 -28.25 12.37 27.06
N GLY A 162 -28.55 13.38 27.88
CA GLY A 162 -29.32 14.56 27.46
C GLY A 162 -28.59 15.45 26.46
N GLU A 163 -27.30 15.20 26.19
CA GLU A 163 -26.55 15.89 25.15
C GLU A 163 -26.58 15.19 23.78
N LEU A 164 -27.20 14.01 23.68
CA LEU A 164 -27.42 13.35 22.39
C LEU A 164 -28.35 14.22 21.55
N ASP A 165 -27.85 14.66 20.40
CA ASP A 165 -28.56 15.51 19.46
C ASP A 165 -28.66 14.76 18.13
N SER A 166 -29.86 14.22 17.87
CA SER A 166 -30.19 13.47 16.66
C SER A 166 -31.45 14.10 16.06
N PRO A 167 -31.38 14.74 14.88
CA PRO A 167 -32.49 15.51 14.29
C PRO A 167 -33.80 14.72 14.11
N LEU A 168 -33.71 13.40 13.91
CA LEU A 168 -34.85 12.51 13.73
C LEU A 168 -35.20 11.70 15.00
N GLY A 169 -34.55 12.01 16.12
CA GLY A 169 -34.85 11.49 17.45
C GLY A 169 -33.83 10.50 17.99
N THR A 170 -33.92 10.27 19.31
CA THR A 170 -33.18 9.23 20.03
C THR A 170 -34.16 8.25 20.64
N TYR A 171 -33.99 6.96 20.38
CA TYR A 171 -34.96 5.92 20.75
C TYR A 171 -34.32 4.84 21.61
N PHE A 172 -35.10 4.27 22.53
CA PHE A 172 -34.64 3.25 23.48
C PHE A 172 -35.59 2.04 23.51
N VAL A 173 -35.05 0.84 23.60
CA VAL A 173 -35.78 -0.37 23.99
C VAL A 173 -35.10 -1.03 25.19
N THR A 174 -35.85 -1.73 26.02
CA THR A 174 -35.31 -2.44 27.18
C THR A 174 -34.53 -3.69 26.75
N GLY A 175 -33.46 -4.00 27.49
CA GLY A 175 -32.85 -5.31 27.59
C GLY A 175 -33.21 -5.98 28.91
N ASN A 176 -32.64 -7.14 29.19
CA ASN A 176 -32.94 -7.91 30.39
C ASN A 176 -32.46 -7.18 31.67
N HIS A 177 -31.39 -6.39 31.59
CA HIS A 177 -30.82 -5.70 32.76
C HIS A 177 -31.70 -4.59 33.33
N GLU A 178 -32.54 -3.98 32.50
CA GLU A 178 -33.50 -2.98 32.95
C GLU A 178 -34.53 -3.58 33.94
N TYR A 179 -34.86 -4.87 33.82
CA TYR A 179 -35.85 -5.55 34.66
C TYR A 179 -35.29 -6.05 36.00
N TYR A 180 -33.97 -6.28 36.10
CA TYR A 180 -33.37 -6.83 37.32
C TYR A 180 -33.43 -5.87 38.53
N THR A 181 -33.55 -4.57 38.29
CA THR A 181 -33.71 -3.56 39.34
C THR A 181 -35.17 -3.29 39.71
N SER A 182 -36.12 -3.85 38.96
CA SER A 182 -37.56 -3.57 39.08
C SER A 182 -37.91 -2.07 39.03
N ASP A 183 -37.11 -1.27 38.30
CA ASP A 183 -37.19 0.19 38.27
C ASP A 183 -37.46 0.76 36.85
N VAL A 184 -37.95 -0.08 35.93
CA VAL A 184 -38.15 0.25 34.51
C VAL A 184 -38.98 1.50 34.28
N SER A 185 -40.07 1.68 35.03
CA SER A 185 -40.96 2.84 34.84
C SER A 185 -40.25 4.16 35.15
N ASN A 186 -39.42 4.20 36.20
CA ASN A 186 -38.63 5.38 36.54
C ASN A 186 -37.52 5.63 35.52
N TRP A 187 -36.95 4.56 34.94
CA TRP A 187 -36.01 4.67 33.82
C TRP A 187 -36.66 5.28 32.58
N PHE A 188 -37.88 4.88 32.22
CA PHE A 188 -38.61 5.49 31.12
C PHE A 188 -38.89 6.98 31.36
N GLU A 189 -39.28 7.36 32.58
CA GLU A 189 -39.48 8.78 32.93
C GLU A 189 -38.17 9.57 32.87
N LEU A 190 -37.07 9.01 33.36
CA LEU A 190 -35.75 9.63 33.32
C LEU A 190 -35.26 9.83 31.88
N LEU A 191 -35.36 8.82 31.03
CA LEU A 191 -34.96 8.91 29.62
C LEU A 191 -35.80 9.93 28.84
N LYS A 192 -37.11 9.97 29.09
CA LYS A 192 -37.99 11.00 28.50
C LYS A 192 -37.56 12.41 28.91
N SER A 193 -37.09 12.61 30.14
CA SER A 193 -36.55 13.91 30.58
C SER A 193 -35.28 14.36 29.84
N PHE A 194 -34.62 13.43 29.15
CA PHE A 194 -33.46 13.67 28.27
C PHE A 194 -33.79 13.63 26.78
N ASN A 195 -35.08 13.73 26.41
CA ASN A 195 -35.56 13.60 25.02
C ASN A 195 -35.20 12.26 24.35
N ILE A 196 -35.01 11.21 25.14
CA ILE A 196 -34.87 9.84 24.65
C ILE A 196 -36.22 9.17 24.78
N GLN A 197 -36.79 8.71 23.66
CA GLN A 197 -38.11 8.10 23.62
C GLN A 197 -38.02 6.57 23.80
N PRO A 198 -38.51 6.01 24.92
CA PRO A 198 -38.67 4.57 25.05
C PRO A 198 -39.77 4.07 24.10
N LEU A 199 -39.49 3.01 23.34
CA LEU A 199 -40.44 2.31 22.47
C LEU A 199 -40.93 1.04 23.19
N HIS A 200 -41.85 1.22 24.14
CA HIS A 200 -42.39 0.16 24.99
C HIS A 200 -43.45 -0.69 24.26
N ASN A 201 -43.01 -1.64 23.44
CA ASN A 201 -43.86 -2.33 22.46
C ASN A 201 -44.66 -1.35 21.59
N GLU A 202 -43.96 -0.32 21.10
CA GLU A 202 -44.51 0.83 20.38
C GLU A 202 -43.70 1.12 19.11
N ASN A 203 -44.27 1.92 18.21
CA ASN A 203 -43.57 2.41 17.03
C ASN A 203 -43.72 3.92 16.88
N VAL A 204 -42.82 4.47 16.07
CA VAL A 204 -42.83 5.85 15.62
C VAL A 204 -42.65 5.88 14.11
N LYS A 205 -43.29 6.85 13.46
CA LYS A 205 -43.07 7.15 12.05
C LYS A 205 -41.92 8.14 11.93
N ILE A 206 -40.82 7.71 11.31
CA ILE A 206 -39.70 8.60 11.02
C ILE A 206 -39.94 9.25 9.67
N VAL A 207 -40.22 10.55 9.67
CA VAL A 207 -40.55 11.33 8.47
C VAL A 207 -39.30 12.00 7.91
N SER A 208 -39.17 11.99 6.58
CA SER A 208 -38.08 12.66 5.88
C SER A 208 -38.14 14.18 6.06
N PRO A 209 -37.03 14.86 6.43
CA PRO A 209 -36.97 16.32 6.45
C PRO A 209 -37.21 16.96 5.08
N LYS A 210 -37.03 16.18 4.00
CA LYS A 210 -37.15 16.64 2.61
C LYS A 210 -38.55 16.44 2.02
N SER A 211 -39.37 15.56 2.60
CA SER A 211 -40.70 15.24 2.09
C SER A 211 -41.60 14.70 3.20
N ALA A 212 -42.74 15.37 3.43
CA ALA A 212 -43.71 14.94 4.45
C ALA A 212 -44.45 13.64 4.11
N SER A 213 -44.42 13.19 2.84
CA SER A 213 -45.01 11.90 2.42
C SER A 213 -44.09 10.71 2.60
N ASP A 214 -42.78 10.95 2.77
CA ASP A 214 -41.76 9.91 2.80
C ASP A 214 -41.42 9.59 4.26
N TRP A 215 -41.63 8.34 4.64
CA TRP A 215 -41.37 7.89 6.00
C TRP A 215 -41.11 6.39 6.07
N PHE A 216 -40.50 5.93 7.17
CA PHE A 216 -40.40 4.52 7.52
C PHE A 216 -40.85 4.28 8.97
N CYS A 217 -41.23 3.04 9.28
CA CYS A 217 -41.64 2.63 10.62
C CYS A 217 -40.42 2.20 11.44
N LEU A 218 -40.15 2.89 12.54
CA LEU A 218 -39.21 2.44 13.57
C LEU A 218 -40.02 1.89 14.74
N ALA A 219 -39.89 0.59 15.01
CA ALA A 219 -40.59 -0.09 16.09
C ALA A 219 -39.62 -0.61 17.14
N GLY A 220 -40.07 -0.72 18.38
CA GLY A 220 -39.33 -1.31 19.48
C GLY A 220 -40.19 -2.30 20.25
N VAL A 221 -39.59 -3.40 20.69
CA VAL A 221 -40.21 -4.38 21.59
C VAL A 221 -39.50 -4.39 22.94
N ASP A 222 -40.25 -4.69 23.98
CA ASP A 222 -39.67 -4.97 25.30
C ASP A 222 -38.86 -6.26 25.29
N ASP A 223 -37.97 -6.40 26.27
CA ASP A 223 -37.16 -7.59 26.42
C ASP A 223 -38.01 -8.80 26.82
N ILE A 224 -37.70 -9.95 26.25
CA ILE A 224 -38.40 -11.21 26.48
C ILE A 224 -38.23 -11.73 27.91
N GLU A 225 -37.17 -11.33 28.61
CA GLU A 225 -36.92 -11.75 29.99
C GLU A 225 -38.00 -11.22 30.95
N ALA A 226 -38.67 -10.12 30.59
CA ALA A 226 -39.77 -9.58 31.38
C ALA A 226 -40.93 -10.59 31.53
N ASP A 227 -41.23 -11.39 30.49
CA ASP A 227 -42.24 -12.45 30.55
C ASP A 227 -41.80 -13.60 31.48
N VAL A 228 -40.51 -13.95 31.42
CA VAL A 228 -39.90 -14.98 32.29
C VAL A 228 -39.99 -14.56 33.77
N LEU A 229 -39.72 -13.28 34.04
CA LEU A 229 -39.81 -12.69 35.38
C LEU A 229 -41.26 -12.37 35.81
N ARG A 230 -42.26 -12.57 34.95
CA ARG A 230 -43.67 -12.21 35.17
C ARG A 230 -43.86 -10.74 35.52
N TYR A 231 -43.09 -9.87 34.90
CA TYR A 231 -43.17 -8.43 35.13
C TYR A 231 -44.43 -7.87 34.47
N SER A 232 -45.39 -7.42 35.28
CA SER A 232 -46.72 -7.02 34.80
C SER A 232 -46.66 -5.87 33.79
N GLY A 233 -47.28 -6.06 32.62
CA GLY A 233 -47.40 -5.05 31.58
C GLY A 233 -46.19 -4.91 30.65
N HIS A 234 -45.16 -5.74 30.87
CA HIS A 234 -43.96 -5.83 30.04
C HIS A 234 -43.86 -7.22 29.41
N GLY A 235 -42.88 -7.41 28.54
CA GLY A 235 -42.73 -8.61 27.70
C GLY A 235 -42.88 -8.29 26.23
N MET A 236 -42.32 -9.13 25.36
CA MET A 236 -42.29 -8.86 23.92
C MET A 236 -43.69 -8.97 23.32
N ASP A 237 -44.27 -7.85 22.88
CA ASP A 237 -45.54 -7.80 22.14
C ASP A 237 -45.31 -7.19 20.76
N LEU A 238 -44.91 -8.05 19.80
CA LEU A 238 -44.62 -7.65 18.43
C LEU A 238 -45.85 -7.10 17.69
N LYS A 239 -47.04 -7.64 17.96
CA LYS A 239 -48.28 -7.20 17.32
C LYS A 239 -48.65 -5.79 17.74
N LYS A 240 -48.45 -5.45 19.00
CA LYS A 240 -48.62 -4.09 19.51
C LYS A 240 -47.53 -3.18 18.96
N ALA A 241 -46.27 -3.59 18.98
CA ALA A 241 -45.14 -2.80 18.48
C ALA A 241 -45.29 -2.43 17.01
N LEU A 242 -45.77 -3.33 16.15
CA LEU A 242 -45.93 -3.10 14.71
C LEU A 242 -47.33 -2.61 14.30
N ARG A 243 -48.19 -2.24 15.26
CA ARG A 243 -49.54 -1.77 14.95
C ARG A 243 -49.48 -0.50 14.10
N GLY A 244 -50.05 -0.56 12.90
CA GLY A 244 -50.06 0.55 11.95
C GLY A 244 -48.85 0.63 11.01
N CYS A 245 -47.87 -0.28 11.16
CA CYS A 245 -46.75 -0.39 10.23
C CYS A 245 -47.12 -1.32 9.06
N SER A 246 -47.26 -0.72 7.88
CA SER A 246 -47.62 -1.41 6.63
C SER A 246 -46.38 -2.02 5.97
N SER A 247 -46.56 -3.15 5.28
CA SER A 247 -45.54 -3.79 4.45
C SER A 247 -45.10 -2.94 3.26
N GLU A 248 -45.82 -1.86 2.92
CA GLU A 248 -45.48 -0.95 1.83
C GLU A 248 -44.35 0.03 2.17
N HIS A 249 -44.05 0.24 3.45
CA HIS A 249 -42.96 1.08 3.93
C HIS A 249 -41.87 0.23 4.57
N ALA A 250 -40.63 0.74 4.62
CA ALA A 250 -39.57 0.08 5.36
C ALA A 250 -39.93 -0.06 6.86
N ILE A 251 -39.62 -1.21 7.43
CA ILE A 251 -39.79 -1.51 8.86
C ILE A 251 -38.42 -1.82 9.46
N VAL A 252 -38.02 -1.00 10.44
CA VAL A 252 -36.84 -1.19 11.27
C VAL A 252 -37.29 -1.55 12.68
N LEU A 253 -36.86 -2.69 13.20
CA LEU A 253 -37.20 -3.17 14.54
C LEU A 253 -35.99 -3.10 15.47
N LEU A 254 -36.18 -2.53 16.66
CA LEU A 254 -35.24 -2.59 17.77
C LEU A 254 -35.66 -3.74 18.70
N ALA A 255 -34.81 -4.74 18.84
CA ALA A 255 -35.03 -5.88 19.72
C ALA A 255 -33.71 -6.27 20.37
N HIS A 256 -33.62 -6.19 21.69
CA HIS A 256 -32.35 -6.33 22.39
C HIS A 256 -31.69 -7.71 22.15
N GLN A 257 -32.39 -8.80 22.45
CA GLN A 257 -31.82 -10.14 22.29
C GLN A 257 -31.93 -10.69 20.85
N PRO A 258 -30.89 -11.35 20.33
CA PRO A 258 -30.94 -12.01 19.02
C PRO A 258 -32.05 -13.06 18.87
N ILE A 259 -32.47 -13.70 19.96
CA ILE A 259 -33.58 -14.66 19.91
C ILE A 259 -34.93 -13.97 19.68
N ALA A 260 -35.14 -12.77 20.23
CA ALA A 260 -36.30 -11.94 19.94
C ALA A 260 -36.32 -11.52 18.46
N ALA A 261 -35.16 -11.19 17.89
CA ALA A 261 -35.03 -10.92 16.46
C ALA A 261 -35.47 -12.12 15.60
N LYS A 262 -35.04 -13.33 15.97
CA LYS A 262 -35.47 -14.57 15.29
C LYS A 262 -36.98 -14.78 15.38
N TRP A 263 -37.59 -14.61 16.55
CA TRP A 263 -39.04 -14.74 16.73
C TRP A 263 -39.81 -13.70 15.94
N ALA A 264 -39.33 -12.45 15.93
CA ALA A 264 -39.93 -11.38 15.15
C ALA A 264 -39.98 -11.69 13.65
N LEU A 265 -38.90 -12.24 13.09
CA LEU A 265 -38.83 -12.64 11.68
C LEU A 265 -39.72 -13.85 11.35
N GLN A 266 -39.95 -14.75 12.31
CA GLN A 266 -40.85 -15.88 12.14
C GLN A 266 -42.32 -15.42 12.04
N GLU A 267 -42.70 -14.38 12.78
CA GLU A 267 -44.06 -13.82 12.75
C GLU A 267 -44.25 -12.76 11.64
N ARG A 268 -43.24 -11.94 11.37
CA ARG A 268 -43.27 -10.82 10.42
C ARG A 268 -42.02 -10.82 9.52
N PRO A 269 -42.00 -11.67 8.47
CA PRO A 269 -40.85 -11.76 7.54
C PRO A 269 -40.67 -10.52 6.66
N ASP A 270 -41.62 -9.58 6.66
CA ASP A 270 -41.56 -8.32 5.94
C ASP A 270 -40.79 -7.21 6.67
N ILE A 271 -40.28 -7.46 7.88
CA ILE A 271 -39.33 -6.57 8.56
C ILE A 271 -38.03 -6.49 7.73
N ASN A 272 -37.54 -5.28 7.49
CA ASN A 272 -36.38 -5.05 6.62
C ASN A 272 -35.06 -5.03 7.38
N LEU A 273 -35.06 -4.53 8.63
CA LEU A 273 -33.88 -4.45 9.47
C LEU A 273 -34.24 -4.70 10.93
N ILE A 274 -33.46 -5.54 11.61
CA ILE A 274 -33.50 -5.68 13.07
C ILE A 274 -32.14 -5.32 13.66
N LEU A 275 -32.13 -4.45 14.67
CA LEU A 275 -30.94 -4.07 15.42
C LEU A 275 -31.00 -4.68 16.83
N SER A 276 -29.93 -5.37 17.23
CA SER A 276 -29.82 -6.15 18.47
C SER A 276 -28.45 -5.98 19.15
N GLY A 277 -28.34 -6.45 20.40
CA GLY A 277 -27.11 -6.49 21.22
C GLY A 277 -27.01 -7.78 22.02
N HIS A 278 -26.83 -7.69 23.34
CA HIS A 278 -26.93 -8.78 24.33
C HIS A 278 -25.75 -9.77 24.34
N THR A 279 -25.13 -10.06 23.20
CA THR A 279 -24.13 -11.15 23.13
C THR A 279 -22.78 -10.78 23.72
N HIS A 280 -22.47 -9.48 23.84
CA HIS A 280 -21.16 -8.94 24.21
C HIS A 280 -19.96 -9.46 23.37
N GLY A 281 -20.21 -10.14 22.24
CA GLY A 281 -19.20 -10.98 21.59
C GLY A 281 -18.62 -12.07 22.51
N GLY A 282 -19.38 -12.50 23.52
CA GLY A 282 -18.99 -13.39 24.60
C GLY A 282 -17.80 -12.92 25.41
N GLN A 283 -17.64 -11.58 25.54
CA GLN A 283 -16.76 -10.77 26.40
C GLN A 283 -15.35 -11.32 26.71
N ILE A 284 -15.23 -12.51 27.30
CA ILE A 284 -13.97 -13.14 27.74
C ILE A 284 -13.85 -14.54 27.14
N PHE A 285 -12.84 -14.79 26.32
CA PHE A 285 -12.50 -16.13 25.83
C PHE A 285 -12.33 -17.13 26.99
N PRO A 286 -12.90 -18.36 26.91
CA PRO A 286 -13.56 -18.97 25.75
C PRO A 286 -15.09 -18.81 25.71
N LEU A 287 -15.69 -17.91 26.52
CA LEU A 287 -17.15 -17.73 26.56
C LEU A 287 -17.72 -17.24 25.21
N ASN A 288 -16.90 -16.61 24.37
CA ASN A 288 -17.22 -16.30 22.98
C ASN A 288 -17.70 -17.51 22.17
N ALA A 289 -17.09 -18.69 22.35
CA ALA A 289 -17.55 -19.91 21.68
C ALA A 289 -18.94 -20.34 22.17
N GLY A 290 -19.21 -20.21 23.48
CA GLY A 290 -20.54 -20.47 24.05
C GLY A 290 -21.59 -19.50 23.53
N ALA A 291 -21.30 -18.20 23.53
CA ALA A 291 -22.20 -17.16 23.03
C ALA A 291 -22.53 -17.36 21.54
N TYR A 292 -21.56 -17.79 20.73
CA TYR A 292 -21.76 -18.13 19.32
C TYR A 292 -22.72 -19.32 19.12
N LEU A 293 -22.64 -20.35 19.98
CA LEU A 293 -23.46 -21.56 19.87
C LEU A 293 -24.88 -21.39 20.44
N LEU A 294 -25.05 -20.51 21.42
CA LEU A 294 -26.33 -20.34 22.13
C LEU A 294 -27.25 -19.29 21.48
N ASN A 295 -26.71 -18.36 20.70
CA ASN A 295 -27.49 -17.30 20.06
C ASN A 295 -27.74 -17.60 18.58
N PRO A 296 -28.95 -17.34 18.05
CA PRO A 296 -29.24 -17.54 16.63
C PRO A 296 -28.45 -16.57 15.73
N PHE A 297 -28.08 -15.41 16.25
CA PHE A 297 -27.19 -14.42 15.63
C PHE A 297 -26.18 -13.97 16.69
N PHE A 298 -24.89 -13.95 16.37
CA PHE A 298 -23.83 -13.72 17.36
C PHE A 298 -23.35 -12.26 17.38
N VAL A 299 -22.55 -11.84 16.41
CA VAL A 299 -22.04 -10.46 16.26
C VAL A 299 -21.89 -10.18 14.76
N GLY A 300 -22.31 -8.99 14.33
CA GLY A 300 -22.19 -8.53 12.95
C GLY A 300 -23.50 -8.53 12.17
N LEU A 301 -23.39 -8.33 10.85
CA LEU A 301 -24.52 -8.21 9.93
C LEU A 301 -24.87 -9.57 9.32
N TYR A 302 -26.15 -9.95 9.39
CA TYR A 302 -26.71 -11.17 8.84
C TYR A 302 -27.80 -10.82 7.82
N GLN A 303 -27.70 -11.37 6.61
CA GLN A 303 -28.79 -11.35 5.65
C GLN A 303 -29.62 -12.63 5.83
N VAL A 304 -30.84 -12.50 6.36
CA VAL A 304 -31.70 -13.64 6.73
C VAL A 304 -32.74 -13.95 5.63
N GLY A 305 -32.99 -12.98 4.75
CA GLY A 305 -33.83 -13.13 3.55
C GLY A 305 -33.35 -12.21 2.42
N GLN A 306 -34.01 -12.24 1.27
CA GLN A 306 -33.60 -11.41 0.11
C GLN A 306 -33.52 -9.91 0.46
N ASN A 307 -34.42 -9.42 1.32
CA ASN A 307 -34.59 -8.00 1.65
C ASN A 307 -34.61 -7.72 3.17
N THR A 308 -34.01 -8.60 3.97
CA THR A 308 -34.09 -8.56 5.43
C THR A 308 -32.74 -8.81 6.09
N PHE A 309 -32.37 -7.89 6.98
CA PHE A 309 -31.09 -7.89 7.68
C PHE A 309 -31.27 -7.91 9.20
N VAL A 310 -30.35 -8.56 9.90
CA VAL A 310 -30.21 -8.51 11.36
C VAL A 310 -28.79 -8.07 11.68
N TYR A 311 -28.63 -7.02 12.48
CA TYR A 311 -27.34 -6.59 12.98
C TYR A 311 -27.25 -6.79 14.49
N VAL A 312 -26.22 -7.49 14.95
CA VAL A 312 -25.97 -7.69 16.39
C VAL A 312 -24.69 -6.98 16.79
N SER A 313 -24.82 -5.97 17.66
CA SER A 313 -23.68 -5.29 18.26
C SER A 313 -23.01 -6.20 19.31
N PRO A 314 -21.66 -6.24 19.40
CA PRO A 314 -20.94 -6.85 20.51
C PRO A 314 -20.97 -5.98 21.78
N GLY A 315 -21.71 -4.87 21.80
CA GLY A 315 -21.90 -4.00 22.96
C GLY A 315 -20.94 -2.81 23.02
N THR A 316 -21.42 -1.70 23.55
CA THR A 316 -20.70 -0.42 23.66
C THR A 316 -19.73 -0.38 24.83
N MET A 317 -19.96 -1.17 25.88
CA MET A 317 -19.04 -1.28 27.01
C MET A 317 -18.77 -2.72 27.39
N TYR A 318 -19.04 -3.14 28.62
CA TYR A 318 -18.84 -4.50 29.12
C TYR A 318 -19.81 -4.69 30.29
N TYR A 319 -20.16 -5.94 30.57
CA TYR A 319 -20.98 -6.30 31.72
C TYR A 319 -20.11 -6.90 32.85
N GLY A 320 -20.36 -6.48 34.09
CA GLY A 320 -19.70 -7.02 35.27
C GLY A 320 -18.19 -6.78 35.32
N ILE A 321 -17.39 -7.77 34.92
CA ILE A 321 -15.93 -7.70 34.98
C ILE A 321 -15.42 -6.77 33.86
N PRO A 322 -14.61 -5.73 34.15
CA PRO A 322 -14.11 -4.76 33.17
C PRO A 322 -12.99 -5.35 32.30
N MET A 323 -13.28 -6.44 31.57
CA MET A 323 -12.33 -7.17 30.75
C MET A 323 -12.95 -7.59 29.42
N ARG A 324 -12.20 -7.43 28.32
CA ARG A 324 -12.57 -7.95 27.00
C ARG A 324 -11.43 -8.71 26.37
N LEU A 325 -11.57 -10.04 26.23
CA LEU A 325 -10.56 -10.92 25.65
C LEU A 325 -11.19 -11.71 24.51
N GLY A 326 -10.75 -11.46 23.27
CA GLY A 326 -11.35 -12.06 22.07
C GLY A 326 -12.63 -11.38 21.60
N SER A 327 -12.98 -10.22 22.17
CA SER A 327 -14.06 -9.32 21.72
C SER A 327 -13.60 -7.86 21.88
N ARG A 328 -14.30 -6.90 21.26
CA ARG A 328 -14.05 -5.47 21.42
C ARG A 328 -15.37 -4.71 21.54
N ALA A 329 -15.37 -3.64 22.34
CA ALA A 329 -16.51 -2.75 22.46
C ALA A 329 -16.64 -1.84 21.24
N GLU A 330 -17.86 -1.55 20.79
CA GLU A 330 -18.10 -0.69 19.62
C GLU A 330 -19.27 0.28 19.74
N ILE A 331 -19.22 1.33 18.93
CA ILE A 331 -20.35 2.17 18.56
C ILE A 331 -20.58 1.91 17.07
N THR A 332 -21.76 1.44 16.68
CA THR A 332 -22.03 1.13 15.27
C THR A 332 -22.68 2.34 14.58
N GLU A 333 -22.26 2.65 13.36
CA GLU A 333 -22.87 3.66 12.50
C GLU A 333 -23.25 3.07 11.14
N ASN A 334 -24.48 3.30 10.65
CA ASN A 334 -24.83 2.98 9.26
C ASN A 334 -24.41 4.11 8.30
N VAL A 335 -23.67 3.77 7.23
CA VAL A 335 -23.16 4.70 6.22
C VAL A 335 -23.68 4.27 4.84
N PRO A 336 -24.00 5.20 3.92
CA PRO A 336 -24.40 4.84 2.56
C PRO A 336 -23.32 4.10 1.76
N GLU A 337 -23.79 3.32 0.78
CA GLU A 337 -22.97 2.59 -0.18
C GLU A 337 -21.96 3.52 -0.88
N ARG A 338 -20.68 3.25 -0.67
CA ARG A 338 -19.59 4.01 -1.29
C ARG A 338 -19.62 3.84 -2.80
N SER A 339 -19.69 4.95 -3.52
CA SER A 339 -19.72 4.94 -4.98
C SER A 339 -18.79 5.99 -5.56
N PHE A 340 -18.15 5.66 -6.67
CA PHE A 340 -17.37 6.58 -7.47
C PHE A 340 -17.64 6.32 -8.95
N GLY A 341 -17.97 7.36 -9.70
CA GLY A 341 -18.32 7.22 -11.11
C GLY A 341 -18.22 8.53 -11.88
N ILE A 342 -18.56 8.48 -13.16
CA ILE A 342 -18.59 9.63 -14.05
C ILE A 342 -20.05 10.04 -14.27
N ASP A 343 -20.37 11.31 -14.00
CA ASP A 343 -21.58 11.94 -14.49
C ASP A 343 -21.28 12.65 -15.81
N TYR A 344 -21.68 11.99 -16.90
CA TYR A 344 -21.49 12.49 -18.26
C TYR A 344 -22.34 13.72 -18.56
N ASP A 345 -23.49 13.89 -17.90
CA ASP A 345 -24.37 15.03 -18.16
C ASP A 345 -23.87 16.29 -17.45
N SER A 346 -23.35 16.14 -16.23
CA SER A 346 -22.75 17.24 -15.46
C SER A 346 -21.26 17.45 -15.75
N ASN A 347 -20.63 16.61 -16.59
CA ASN A 347 -19.20 16.64 -16.91
C ASN A 347 -18.27 16.61 -15.68
N CYS A 348 -18.61 15.79 -14.68
CA CYS A 348 -17.83 15.70 -13.44
C CYS A 348 -17.70 14.24 -12.96
N PHE A 349 -16.82 14.00 -11.99
CA PHE A 349 -16.91 12.77 -11.21
C PHE A 349 -17.99 12.93 -10.14
N VAL A 350 -18.57 11.81 -9.73
CA VAL A 350 -19.51 11.75 -8.61
C VAL A 350 -18.94 10.77 -7.59
N LYS A 351 -18.76 11.24 -6.36
CA LYS A 351 -18.31 10.45 -5.22
C LYS A 351 -19.40 10.48 -4.16
N ASP A 352 -19.93 9.32 -3.80
CA ASP A 352 -21.03 9.13 -2.85
C ASP A 352 -22.26 10.01 -3.17
N GLY A 353 -22.64 10.06 -4.45
CA GLY A 353 -23.75 10.86 -4.96
C GLY A 353 -23.50 12.37 -5.04
N LYS A 354 -22.29 12.85 -4.74
CA LYS A 354 -21.93 14.28 -4.79
C LYS A 354 -20.92 14.58 -5.90
N PRO A 355 -21.05 15.72 -6.62
CA PRO A 355 -20.03 16.17 -7.55
C PRO A 355 -18.65 16.23 -6.87
N PHE A 356 -17.66 15.68 -7.54
CA PHE A 356 -16.31 15.52 -7.04
C PHE A 356 -15.29 15.89 -8.10
N ARG A 357 -14.21 16.53 -7.65
CA ARG A 357 -13.05 16.87 -8.46
C ARG A 357 -11.81 16.58 -7.64
N TYR A 358 -10.94 15.70 -8.10
CA TYR A 358 -9.67 15.45 -7.42
C TYR A 358 -8.60 16.46 -7.84
N ILE A 359 -7.72 16.75 -6.89
CA ILE A 359 -6.40 17.31 -7.12
C ILE A 359 -5.42 16.26 -6.57
N SER A 360 -4.67 15.64 -7.48
CA SER A 360 -3.80 14.50 -7.19
C SER A 360 -2.33 14.88 -7.35
N GLY A 361 -1.44 14.11 -6.74
CA GLY A 361 0.00 14.19 -6.96
C GLY A 361 0.61 12.81 -7.12
N SER A 362 1.58 12.67 -8.03
CA SER A 362 2.26 11.41 -8.26
C SER A 362 3.33 11.16 -7.20
N ILE A 363 3.33 9.96 -6.65
CA ILE A 363 4.34 9.41 -5.75
C ILE A 363 4.51 7.95 -6.12
N HIS A 364 5.75 7.49 -6.31
CA HIS A 364 6.03 6.09 -6.60
C HIS A 364 6.59 5.42 -5.35
N TYR A 365 5.84 4.47 -4.78
CA TYR A 365 6.27 3.74 -3.58
C TYR A 365 7.59 2.98 -3.80
N SER A 366 7.88 2.58 -5.04
CA SER A 366 9.14 1.94 -5.44
C SER A 366 10.36 2.88 -5.44
N ARG A 367 10.15 4.19 -5.40
CA ARG A 367 11.20 5.24 -5.40
C ARG A 367 11.40 5.93 -4.06
N VAL A 368 10.57 5.61 -3.06
CA VAL A 368 10.65 6.16 -1.71
C VAL A 368 10.77 4.98 -0.74
N PRO A 369 11.75 4.95 0.18
CA PRO A 369 11.83 3.88 1.17
C PRO A 369 10.55 3.81 2.02
N LEU A 370 10.09 2.59 2.36
CA LEU A 370 8.90 2.37 3.21
C LEU A 370 8.90 3.21 4.48
N TYR A 371 10.09 3.40 5.08
CA TYR A 371 10.30 4.23 6.26
C TYR A 371 9.73 5.65 6.12
N TYR A 372 9.70 6.17 4.89
CA TYR A 372 9.29 7.54 4.58
C TYR A 372 7.92 7.69 3.93
N TRP A 373 7.23 6.60 3.55
CA TRP A 373 5.92 6.71 2.89
C TRP A 373 4.94 7.60 3.63
N LYS A 374 4.82 7.42 4.95
CA LYS A 374 3.89 8.22 5.78
C LYS A 374 4.25 9.70 5.77
N ASP A 375 5.54 10.03 5.88
CA ASP A 375 5.99 11.43 5.84
C ASP A 375 5.62 12.10 4.51
N ARG A 376 5.89 11.42 3.39
CA ARG A 376 5.64 11.98 2.06
C ARG A 376 4.13 12.13 1.80
N LEU A 377 3.35 11.12 2.15
CA LEU A 377 1.88 11.16 2.06
C LEU A 377 1.27 12.27 2.92
N LEU A 378 1.77 12.48 4.14
CA LEU A 378 1.30 13.58 4.99
C LEU A 378 1.63 14.94 4.40
N LYS A 379 2.84 15.16 3.87
CA LYS A 379 3.19 16.40 3.15
C LYS A 379 2.28 16.63 1.95
N MET A 380 2.02 15.59 1.16
CA MET A 380 1.08 15.63 0.03
C MET A 380 -0.34 16.02 0.48
N LYS A 381 -0.85 15.43 1.57
CA LYS A 381 -2.14 15.82 2.16
C LYS A 381 -2.15 17.28 2.57
N MET A 382 -1.10 17.74 3.27
CA MET A 382 -1.00 19.11 3.78
C MET A 382 -0.81 20.18 2.68
N ALA A 383 -0.39 19.77 1.47
CA ALA A 383 -0.41 20.62 0.29
C ALA A 383 -1.84 20.90 -0.22
N GLY A 384 -2.83 20.14 0.26
CA GLY A 384 -4.23 20.24 -0.12
C GLY A 384 -4.66 19.18 -1.13
N LEU A 385 -3.86 18.14 -1.40
CA LEU A 385 -4.25 17.07 -2.31
C LEU A 385 -5.40 16.23 -1.73
N ASP A 386 -6.31 15.79 -2.60
CA ASP A 386 -7.40 14.84 -2.28
C ASP A 386 -7.00 13.40 -2.56
N ALA A 387 -6.11 13.22 -3.52
CA ALA A 387 -5.69 11.92 -4.01
C ALA A 387 -4.17 11.87 -4.24
N ILE A 388 -3.66 10.66 -4.37
CA ILE A 388 -2.32 10.38 -4.90
C ILE A 388 -2.45 9.48 -6.12
N GLN A 389 -1.45 9.54 -7.00
CA GLN A 389 -1.33 8.66 -8.15
C GLN A 389 -0.04 7.85 -8.03
N THR A 390 -0.09 6.54 -8.30
CA THR A 390 1.12 5.70 -8.33
C THR A 390 1.06 4.69 -9.47
N TYR A 391 2.21 4.41 -10.07
CA TYR A 391 2.39 3.23 -10.93
C TYR A 391 2.63 1.96 -10.11
N VAL A 392 2.44 0.81 -10.76
CA VAL A 392 2.86 -0.52 -10.27
C VAL A 392 3.91 -1.11 -11.22
N PRO A 393 5.21 -1.06 -10.91
CA PRO A 393 6.24 -1.63 -11.77
C PRO A 393 6.23 -3.16 -11.69
N TRP A 394 5.83 -3.84 -12.76
CA TRP A 394 5.72 -5.30 -12.80
C TRP A 394 7.06 -5.98 -12.48
N ASN A 395 8.16 -5.54 -13.09
CA ASN A 395 9.52 -6.06 -12.84
C ASN A 395 10.02 -5.93 -11.40
N TYR A 396 9.44 -5.02 -10.62
CA TYR A 396 9.75 -4.86 -9.20
C TYR A 396 9.12 -5.97 -8.36
N HIS A 397 7.92 -6.41 -8.75
CA HIS A 397 7.14 -7.43 -8.07
C HIS A 397 7.35 -8.84 -8.61
N GLU A 398 7.68 -9.01 -9.89
CA GLU A 398 7.98 -10.33 -10.49
C GLU A 398 9.39 -10.33 -11.13
N PRO A 399 10.46 -10.22 -10.32
CA PRO A 399 11.83 -10.12 -10.81
C PRO A 399 12.28 -11.39 -11.56
N GLN A 400 11.69 -12.54 -11.25
CA GLN A 400 11.83 -13.80 -11.97
C GLN A 400 10.44 -14.34 -12.28
N MET A 401 10.30 -15.02 -13.42
CA MET A 401 9.01 -15.58 -13.86
C MET A 401 8.41 -16.48 -12.75
N GLY A 402 7.19 -16.15 -12.33
CA GLY A 402 6.44 -16.86 -11.29
C GLY A 402 6.87 -16.58 -9.84
N THR A 403 7.85 -15.71 -9.60
CA THR A 403 8.31 -15.35 -8.25
C THR A 403 7.85 -13.95 -7.90
N TYR A 404 6.88 -13.84 -6.99
CA TYR A 404 6.28 -12.57 -6.61
C TYR A 404 6.82 -12.04 -5.28
N ASP A 405 7.08 -10.73 -5.20
CA ASP A 405 7.57 -10.04 -4.00
C ASP A 405 6.72 -8.78 -3.72
N PHE A 406 6.00 -8.83 -2.60
CA PHE A 406 5.15 -7.76 -2.07
C PHE A 406 5.52 -7.43 -0.61
N PHE A 407 6.76 -7.69 -0.19
CA PHE A 407 7.20 -7.42 1.19
C PHE A 407 8.04 -6.15 1.29
N GLY A 408 8.06 -5.55 2.48
CA GLY A 408 8.90 -4.39 2.79
C GLY A 408 8.65 -3.22 1.84
N GLY A 409 9.69 -2.69 1.19
CA GLY A 409 9.57 -1.60 0.22
C GLY A 409 8.71 -1.91 -1.01
N LYS A 410 8.27 -3.17 -1.19
CA LYS A 410 7.38 -3.62 -2.26
C LYS A 410 5.94 -3.86 -1.79
N ASP A 411 5.61 -3.54 -0.55
CA ASP A 411 4.27 -3.76 -0.02
C ASP A 411 3.27 -2.69 -0.50
N LEU A 412 2.73 -2.91 -1.69
CA LEU A 412 1.73 -2.04 -2.30
C LEU A 412 0.42 -2.01 -1.49
N GLU A 413 0.00 -3.14 -0.93
CA GLU A 413 -1.22 -3.24 -0.12
C GLU A 413 -1.12 -2.35 1.13
N TYR A 414 0.03 -2.38 1.81
CA TYR A 414 0.32 -1.47 2.92
C TYR A 414 0.44 -0.01 2.47
N PHE A 415 1.06 0.28 1.33
CA PHE A 415 1.12 1.65 0.81
C PHE A 415 -0.28 2.24 0.55
N LEU A 416 -1.19 1.44 -0.04
CA LEU A 416 -2.58 1.82 -0.26
C LEU A 416 -3.33 2.02 1.05
N GLN A 417 -3.16 1.11 2.01
CA GLN A 417 -3.74 1.28 3.35
C GLN A 417 -3.25 2.57 4.00
N LEU A 418 -1.96 2.88 3.90
CA LEU A 418 -1.38 4.07 4.49
C LEU A 418 -1.88 5.37 3.83
N ALA A 419 -2.10 5.36 2.51
CA ALA A 419 -2.76 6.46 1.82
C ALA A 419 -4.20 6.66 2.32
N ASN A 420 -4.95 5.57 2.49
CA ASN A 420 -6.30 5.60 3.05
C ASN A 420 -6.33 6.14 4.48
N ASP A 421 -5.45 5.67 5.36
CA ASP A 421 -5.30 6.13 6.74
C ASP A 421 -4.91 7.62 6.83
N THR A 422 -4.23 8.13 5.81
CA THR A 422 -3.88 9.56 5.68
C THR A 422 -5.05 10.40 5.12
N GLY A 423 -6.16 9.76 4.73
CA GLY A 423 -7.32 10.40 4.14
C GLY A 423 -7.08 10.87 2.71
N LEU A 424 -6.24 10.15 1.95
CA LEU A 424 -5.98 10.35 0.53
C LEU A 424 -6.65 9.24 -0.28
N LEU A 425 -7.34 9.61 -1.36
CA LEU A 425 -7.79 8.68 -2.38
C LEU A 425 -6.61 8.23 -3.26
N VAL A 426 -6.80 7.18 -4.04
CA VAL A 426 -5.75 6.64 -4.92
C VAL A 426 -6.25 6.54 -6.35
N ILE A 427 -5.43 7.03 -7.28
CA ILE A 427 -5.52 6.74 -8.72
C ILE A 427 -4.42 5.72 -9.02
N LEU A 428 -4.80 4.47 -9.27
CA LEU A 428 -3.83 3.39 -9.48
C LEU A 428 -3.51 3.26 -10.97
N ARG A 429 -2.24 3.23 -11.32
CA ARG A 429 -1.81 2.99 -12.70
C ARG A 429 -1.14 1.62 -12.80
N ALA A 430 -1.95 0.62 -13.10
CA ALA A 430 -1.58 -0.78 -12.93
C ALA A 430 -0.71 -1.35 -14.07
N GLY A 431 -0.53 -0.62 -15.17
CA GLY A 431 0.27 -1.07 -16.32
C GLY A 431 -0.48 -2.00 -17.27
N PRO A 432 0.14 -3.06 -17.83
CA PRO A 432 1.39 -3.71 -17.37
C PRO A 432 2.68 -2.93 -17.70
N TYR A 433 2.65 -2.10 -18.73
CA TYR A 433 3.72 -1.15 -19.04
C TYR A 433 3.40 0.22 -18.44
N ILE A 434 4.41 0.87 -17.86
CA ILE A 434 4.27 2.13 -17.12
C ILE A 434 5.18 3.26 -17.61
N CYS A 435 6.11 3.04 -18.54
CA CYS A 435 7.12 4.04 -18.91
C CYS A 435 7.95 4.53 -17.70
N ALA A 436 7.58 5.69 -17.12
CA ALA A 436 7.98 6.19 -15.82
C ALA A 436 9.49 6.43 -15.61
N GLU A 437 10.31 6.49 -16.66
CA GLU A 437 11.77 6.49 -16.57
C GLU A 437 12.33 5.32 -15.76
N TRP A 438 11.62 4.20 -15.75
CA TRP A 438 11.93 3.00 -14.98
C TRP A 438 12.41 1.89 -15.91
N ASP A 439 13.30 0.99 -15.45
CA ASP A 439 13.88 -0.07 -16.29
C ASP A 439 12.79 -0.77 -17.12
N MET A 440 12.96 -0.74 -18.44
CA MET A 440 12.09 -1.38 -19.45
C MET A 440 10.61 -0.94 -19.38
N GLY A 441 10.34 0.24 -18.82
CA GLY A 441 8.97 0.72 -18.62
C GLY A 441 8.18 -0.14 -17.63
N GLY A 442 8.87 -0.74 -16.65
CA GLY A 442 8.29 -1.64 -15.65
C GLY A 442 8.06 -3.07 -16.13
N LEU A 443 8.34 -3.39 -17.40
CA LEU A 443 8.21 -4.76 -17.91
C LEU A 443 9.38 -5.64 -17.43
N PRO A 444 9.13 -6.89 -17.02
CA PRO A 444 10.22 -7.79 -16.63
C PRO A 444 11.10 -8.19 -17.82
N ALA A 445 12.41 -8.13 -17.63
CA ALA A 445 13.38 -8.46 -18.67
C ALA A 445 13.33 -9.94 -19.13
N TRP A 446 12.80 -10.85 -18.30
CA TRP A 446 12.59 -12.24 -18.69
C TRP A 446 11.57 -12.40 -19.83
N LEU A 447 10.74 -11.39 -20.13
CA LEU A 447 9.90 -11.38 -21.33
C LEU A 447 10.71 -11.49 -22.61
N LEU A 448 11.95 -11.00 -22.60
CA LEU A 448 12.85 -11.02 -23.74
C LEU A 448 13.47 -12.40 -24.00
N GLU A 449 13.20 -13.41 -23.16
CA GLU A 449 13.64 -14.78 -23.43
C GLU A 449 13.06 -15.29 -24.76
N LYS A 450 11.85 -14.87 -25.11
CA LYS A 450 11.34 -14.94 -26.48
C LYS A 450 11.93 -13.79 -27.29
N LYS A 451 12.98 -14.09 -28.07
CA LYS A 451 13.69 -13.08 -28.90
C LYS A 451 12.81 -12.31 -29.88
N SER A 452 11.72 -12.92 -30.35
CA SER A 452 10.79 -12.34 -31.31
C SER A 452 9.56 -11.70 -30.67
N ILE A 453 9.50 -11.60 -29.33
CA ILE A 453 8.34 -11.05 -28.62
C ILE A 453 8.05 -9.62 -29.09
N VAL A 454 6.79 -9.33 -29.38
CA VAL A 454 6.32 -7.96 -29.62
C VAL A 454 5.63 -7.47 -28.36
N LEU A 455 6.36 -6.73 -27.54
CA LEU A 455 5.85 -6.14 -26.31
C LEU A 455 4.66 -5.21 -26.60
N ARG A 456 3.76 -5.06 -25.63
CA ARG A 456 2.58 -4.17 -25.70
C ARG A 456 1.74 -4.41 -26.98
N SER A 457 1.52 -5.67 -27.32
CA SER A 457 0.73 -6.09 -28.48
C SER A 457 -0.03 -7.38 -28.17
N SER A 458 -0.81 -7.89 -29.13
CA SER A 458 -1.51 -9.17 -29.02
C SER A 458 -0.63 -10.39 -29.29
N ASP A 459 0.70 -10.26 -29.18
CA ASP A 459 1.61 -11.41 -29.15
C ASP A 459 1.18 -12.38 -28.04
N SER A 460 0.94 -13.64 -28.40
CA SER A 460 0.36 -14.65 -27.50
C SER A 460 1.18 -14.86 -26.22
N ASP A 461 2.50 -14.87 -26.32
CA ASP A 461 3.38 -15.09 -25.17
C ASP A 461 3.43 -13.86 -24.25
N TYR A 462 3.33 -12.67 -24.85
CA TYR A 462 3.18 -11.43 -24.08
C TYR A 462 1.83 -11.38 -23.35
N LEU A 463 0.73 -11.70 -24.04
CA LEU A 463 -0.60 -11.74 -23.43
C LEU A 463 -0.69 -12.77 -22.30
N GLU A 464 -0.13 -13.98 -22.47
CA GLU A 464 -0.10 -15.00 -21.42
C GLU A 464 0.69 -14.53 -20.19
N ALA A 465 1.83 -13.88 -20.39
CA ALA A 465 2.60 -13.30 -19.30
C ALA A 465 1.83 -12.20 -18.56
N VAL A 466 1.17 -11.30 -19.31
CA VAL A 466 0.32 -10.23 -18.75
C VAL A 466 -0.88 -10.81 -18.00
N GLU A 467 -1.53 -11.85 -18.53
CA GLU A 467 -2.66 -12.52 -17.89
C GLU A 467 -2.27 -13.06 -16.53
N ARG A 468 -1.13 -13.77 -16.44
CA ARG A 468 -0.61 -14.30 -15.18
C ARG A 468 -0.31 -13.20 -14.17
N TRP A 469 0.39 -12.14 -14.61
CA TRP A 469 0.72 -11.01 -13.73
C TRP A 469 -0.52 -10.30 -13.20
N MET A 470 -1.44 -9.91 -14.09
CA MET A 470 -2.67 -9.22 -13.70
C MET A 470 -3.59 -10.10 -12.87
N GLY A 471 -3.57 -11.42 -13.10
CA GLY A 471 -4.25 -12.41 -12.28
C GLY A 471 -3.71 -12.52 -10.84
N VAL A 472 -2.52 -11.97 -10.56
CA VAL A 472 -1.99 -11.81 -9.20
C VAL A 472 -2.24 -10.40 -8.68
N LEU A 473 -1.91 -9.37 -9.46
CA LEU A 473 -2.01 -7.98 -9.03
C LEU A 473 -3.46 -7.54 -8.78
N LEU A 474 -4.34 -7.70 -9.76
CA LEU A 474 -5.67 -7.10 -9.72
C LEU A 474 -6.57 -7.67 -8.61
N PRO A 475 -6.56 -8.99 -8.30
CA PRO A 475 -7.25 -9.51 -7.12
C PRO A 475 -6.77 -8.90 -5.81
N LYS A 476 -5.47 -8.58 -5.67
CA LYS A 476 -4.94 -7.87 -4.50
C LYS A 476 -5.44 -6.43 -4.42
N MET A 477 -5.69 -5.79 -5.56
CA MET A 477 -6.19 -4.41 -5.62
C MET A 477 -7.71 -4.32 -5.38
N ARG A 478 -8.47 -5.38 -5.65
CA ARG A 478 -9.94 -5.39 -5.56
C ARG A 478 -10.47 -4.95 -4.17
N PRO A 479 -9.95 -5.43 -3.03
CA PRO A 479 -10.38 -4.94 -1.70
C PRO A 479 -10.11 -3.45 -1.48
N TYR A 480 -9.13 -2.89 -2.18
CA TYR A 480 -8.75 -1.48 -2.07
C TYR A 480 -9.56 -0.55 -2.98
N LEU A 481 -10.48 -1.08 -3.80
CA LEU A 481 -11.41 -0.27 -4.60
C LEU A 481 -12.35 0.54 -3.71
N TYR A 482 -12.71 1.74 -4.17
CA TYR A 482 -13.50 2.68 -3.40
C TYR A 482 -14.86 2.13 -2.98
N GLN A 483 -15.55 1.42 -3.89
CA GLN A 483 -16.81 0.74 -3.62
C GLN A 483 -16.69 -0.46 -2.66
N ASN A 484 -15.47 -0.96 -2.46
CA ASN A 484 -15.19 -2.08 -1.54
C ASN A 484 -14.59 -1.59 -0.20
N GLY A 485 -14.59 -0.29 0.06
CA GLY A 485 -14.08 0.29 1.31
C GLY A 485 -12.64 0.81 1.27
N GLY A 486 -11.90 0.63 0.17
CA GLY A 486 -10.53 1.12 0.03
C GLY A 486 -10.39 2.50 -0.62
N PRO A 487 -9.18 3.01 -0.88
CA PRO A 487 -8.99 4.36 -1.39
C PRO A 487 -9.01 4.47 -2.94
N ILE A 488 -8.96 3.38 -3.69
CA ILE A 488 -8.77 3.40 -5.16
C ILE A 488 -10.07 3.82 -5.87
N ILE A 489 -10.08 5.03 -6.44
CA ILE A 489 -11.23 5.59 -7.16
C ILE A 489 -11.18 5.35 -8.68
N MET A 490 -9.99 5.21 -9.24
CA MET A 490 -9.77 5.04 -10.68
C MET A 490 -8.57 4.14 -10.93
N VAL A 491 -8.61 3.36 -12.02
CA VAL A 491 -7.50 2.51 -12.44
C VAL A 491 -7.15 2.74 -13.91
N GLN A 492 -5.90 3.11 -14.18
CA GLN A 492 -5.40 3.29 -15.55
C GLN A 492 -5.09 1.92 -16.15
N VAL A 493 -5.51 1.72 -17.39
CA VAL A 493 -5.17 0.57 -18.23
C VAL A 493 -4.11 0.99 -19.23
N GLU A 494 -2.99 0.26 -19.29
CA GLU A 494 -1.82 0.65 -20.11
C GLU A 494 -1.26 2.03 -19.70
N ASN A 495 -0.36 2.58 -20.51
CA ASN A 495 0.20 3.91 -20.36
C ASN A 495 0.65 4.51 -21.70
N GLU A 496 0.02 5.61 -22.12
CA GLU A 496 0.35 6.32 -23.37
C GLU A 496 0.49 5.36 -24.55
N TYR A 497 -0.49 4.48 -24.74
CA TYR A 497 -0.43 3.50 -25.80
C TYR A 497 -0.48 4.14 -27.19
N GLY A 498 -1.07 5.34 -27.28
CA GLY A 498 -1.05 6.20 -28.45
C GLY A 498 0.34 6.59 -28.94
N SER A 499 1.32 6.59 -28.04
CA SER A 499 2.74 6.89 -28.34
C SER A 499 3.51 5.64 -28.78
N TYR A 500 2.89 4.45 -28.78
CA TYR A 500 3.50 3.18 -29.17
C TYR A 500 3.14 2.77 -30.60
N PHE A 501 4.14 2.28 -31.34
CA PHE A 501 4.01 2.05 -32.79
C PHE A 501 3.01 0.93 -33.16
N ALA A 502 2.70 0.02 -32.24
CA ALA A 502 1.91 -1.17 -32.54
C ALA A 502 0.44 -0.82 -32.85
N CYS A 503 -0.14 0.18 -32.17
CA CYS A 503 -1.54 0.59 -32.33
C CYS A 503 -2.53 -0.60 -32.35
N ASP A 504 -2.32 -1.58 -31.46
CA ASP A 504 -3.07 -2.82 -31.42
C ASP A 504 -4.27 -2.74 -30.46
N TYR A 505 -5.46 -2.53 -31.00
CA TYR A 505 -6.69 -2.49 -30.20
C TYR A 505 -7.11 -3.86 -29.66
N ASN A 506 -6.65 -4.98 -30.23
CA ASN A 506 -6.97 -6.30 -29.67
C ASN A 506 -6.27 -6.46 -28.31
N TYR A 507 -5.06 -5.94 -28.18
CA TYR A 507 -4.34 -5.86 -26.91
C TYR A 507 -5.08 -4.97 -25.90
N LEU A 508 -5.48 -3.74 -26.28
CA LEU A 508 -6.23 -2.88 -25.36
C LEU A 508 -7.58 -3.49 -24.93
N ARG A 509 -8.31 -4.15 -25.84
CA ARG A 509 -9.55 -4.87 -25.50
C ARG A 509 -9.31 -6.07 -24.60
N PHE A 510 -8.20 -6.79 -24.81
CA PHE A 510 -7.78 -7.86 -23.92
C PHE A 510 -7.54 -7.34 -22.51
N LEU A 511 -6.80 -6.23 -22.36
CA LEU A 511 -6.59 -5.59 -21.06
C LEU A 511 -7.90 -5.12 -20.42
N LEU A 512 -8.77 -4.44 -21.16
CA LEU A 512 -10.09 -4.03 -20.66
C LEU A 512 -10.87 -5.22 -20.10
N LYS A 513 -10.95 -6.33 -20.86
CA LYS A 513 -11.63 -7.55 -20.42
C LYS A 513 -11.02 -8.13 -19.15
N LEU A 514 -9.69 -8.17 -19.09
CA LEU A 514 -8.95 -8.72 -17.96
C LEU A 514 -9.12 -7.87 -16.69
N PHE A 515 -9.11 -6.54 -16.83
CA PHE A 515 -9.34 -5.63 -15.71
C PHE A 515 -10.78 -5.72 -15.20
N ARG A 516 -11.77 -5.77 -16.10
CA ARG A 516 -13.18 -5.96 -15.72
C ARG A 516 -13.42 -7.29 -15.02
N LEU A 517 -12.80 -8.36 -15.51
CA LEU A 517 -12.87 -9.69 -14.88
C LEU A 517 -12.46 -9.65 -13.40
N HIS A 518 -11.36 -8.97 -13.08
CA HIS A 518 -10.81 -8.98 -11.71
C HIS A 518 -11.37 -7.86 -10.83
N LEU A 519 -11.64 -6.67 -11.37
CA LEU A 519 -12.00 -5.48 -10.59
C LEU A 519 -13.51 -5.20 -10.55
N GLY A 520 -14.30 -5.79 -11.44
CA GLY A 520 -15.73 -5.50 -11.58
C GLY A 520 -16.03 -4.36 -12.56
N ASP A 521 -17.33 -4.11 -12.77
CA ASP A 521 -17.83 -3.15 -13.75
C ASP A 521 -17.94 -1.72 -13.17
N GLU A 522 -17.94 -1.59 -11.85
CA GLU A 522 -18.17 -0.34 -11.13
C GLU A 522 -16.96 0.59 -11.13
N VAL A 523 -15.73 0.02 -11.15
CA VAL A 523 -14.50 0.82 -11.13
C VAL A 523 -14.37 1.66 -12.41
N VAL A 524 -14.00 2.93 -12.25
CA VAL A 524 -13.66 3.78 -13.39
C VAL A 524 -12.30 3.36 -13.94
N LEU A 525 -12.33 2.74 -15.12
CA LEU A 525 -11.13 2.43 -15.90
C LEU A 525 -10.88 3.55 -16.91
N PHE A 526 -9.63 3.93 -17.07
CA PHE A 526 -9.25 5.05 -17.94
C PHE A 526 -7.93 4.81 -18.68
N THR A 527 -7.68 5.57 -19.74
CA THR A 527 -6.39 5.67 -20.44
C THR A 527 -5.84 7.09 -20.34
N THR A 528 -4.53 7.24 -20.54
CA THR A 528 -3.84 8.53 -20.59
C THR A 528 -2.95 8.55 -21.82
N ASP A 529 -3.04 9.61 -22.61
CA ASP A 529 -2.23 9.85 -23.80
C ASP A 529 -1.97 11.35 -24.00
N GLY A 530 -0.82 11.71 -24.59
CA GLY A 530 -0.49 13.11 -24.85
C GLY A 530 -1.59 13.86 -25.62
N ALA A 531 -1.88 15.10 -25.22
CA ALA A 531 -3.05 15.89 -25.63
C ALA A 531 -3.11 16.29 -27.12
N SER A 532 -3.23 15.30 -28.01
CA SER A 532 -3.38 15.46 -29.45
C SER A 532 -4.23 14.34 -30.04
N GLN A 533 -4.88 14.61 -31.18
CA GLN A 533 -5.61 13.57 -31.92
C GLN A 533 -4.70 12.43 -32.41
N PHE A 534 -3.39 12.70 -32.57
CA PHE A 534 -2.44 11.69 -33.02
C PHE A 534 -2.28 10.58 -31.99
N HIS A 535 -2.02 10.92 -30.71
CA HIS A 535 -1.87 9.92 -29.66
C HIS A 535 -3.23 9.29 -29.30
N LEU A 536 -4.27 10.12 -29.13
CA LEU A 536 -5.61 9.64 -28.78
C LEU A 536 -6.19 8.65 -29.79
N LYS A 537 -5.79 8.75 -31.07
CA LYS A 537 -6.21 7.80 -32.10
C LYS A 537 -5.93 6.36 -31.65
N CYS A 538 -4.70 6.03 -31.27
CA CYS A 538 -4.29 4.67 -30.94
C CYS A 538 -4.40 4.35 -29.43
N GLY A 539 -4.47 5.37 -28.57
CA GLY A 539 -4.52 5.19 -27.12
C GLY A 539 -5.92 5.14 -26.49
N ALA A 540 -6.93 5.76 -27.11
CA ALA A 540 -8.30 5.72 -26.62
C ALA A 540 -9.02 4.43 -27.02
N LEU A 541 -9.88 3.91 -26.14
CA LEU A 541 -10.70 2.72 -26.39
C LEU A 541 -12.09 2.88 -25.76
N GLN A 542 -13.15 2.56 -26.52
CA GLN A 542 -14.51 2.49 -25.98
C GLN A 542 -14.58 1.59 -24.73
N GLY A 543 -15.16 2.12 -23.64
CA GLY A 543 -15.26 1.41 -22.35
C GLY A 543 -14.13 1.75 -21.36
N LEU A 544 -13.11 2.49 -21.80
CA LEU A 544 -12.10 3.15 -20.98
C LEU A 544 -12.24 4.66 -21.15
N TYR A 545 -12.34 5.41 -20.06
CA TYR A 545 -12.44 6.87 -20.15
C TYR A 545 -11.13 7.48 -20.64
N ALA A 546 -11.13 8.24 -21.74
CA ALA A 546 -9.89 8.84 -22.26
C ALA A 546 -9.53 10.14 -21.52
N THR A 547 -8.34 10.16 -20.93
CA THR A 547 -7.72 11.35 -20.32
C THR A 547 -6.50 11.77 -21.12
N VAL A 548 -5.98 12.97 -20.85
CA VAL A 548 -4.78 13.47 -21.52
C VAL A 548 -3.69 13.84 -20.54
N ASP A 549 -2.46 13.95 -21.02
CA ASP A 549 -1.35 14.60 -20.33
C ASP A 549 -0.81 15.79 -21.15
N PHE A 550 -0.24 16.78 -20.45
CA PHE A 550 0.43 17.93 -21.08
C PHE A 550 1.22 18.77 -20.06
N ALA A 551 2.27 19.41 -20.57
CA ALA A 551 3.20 20.26 -19.84
C ALA A 551 2.64 21.66 -19.48
N PRO A 552 3.24 22.33 -18.48
CA PRO A 552 2.97 23.73 -18.20
C PRO A 552 3.50 24.65 -19.31
N GLY A 553 2.92 25.84 -19.44
CA GLY A 553 3.31 26.83 -20.45
C GLY A 553 2.61 26.68 -21.81
N GLY A 554 2.02 25.52 -22.10
CA GLY A 554 1.22 25.26 -23.29
C GLY A 554 -0.22 25.77 -23.23
N ASN A 555 -0.99 25.56 -24.31
CA ASN A 555 -2.39 25.99 -24.41
C ASN A 555 -3.35 24.97 -23.77
N VAL A 556 -3.74 25.22 -22.51
CA VAL A 556 -4.67 24.39 -21.73
C VAL A 556 -6.00 24.15 -22.44
N THR A 557 -6.54 25.16 -23.13
CA THR A 557 -7.81 25.01 -23.86
C THR A 557 -7.65 24.04 -25.04
N ALA A 558 -6.57 24.15 -25.80
CA ALA A 558 -6.31 23.25 -26.93
C ALA A 558 -6.13 21.80 -26.45
N ALA A 559 -5.40 21.59 -25.35
CA ALA A 559 -5.20 20.28 -24.77
C ALA A 559 -6.53 19.60 -24.36
N PHE A 560 -7.41 20.32 -23.66
CA PHE A 560 -8.72 19.79 -23.29
C PHE A 560 -9.69 19.68 -24.46
N LEU A 561 -9.54 20.47 -25.52
CA LEU A 561 -10.27 20.24 -26.77
C LEU A 561 -9.85 18.93 -27.45
N ALA A 562 -8.57 18.55 -27.36
CA ALA A 562 -8.13 17.23 -27.81
C ALA A 562 -8.80 16.12 -27.00
N GLN A 563 -8.83 16.21 -25.66
CA GLN A 563 -9.58 15.24 -24.84
C GLN A 563 -11.06 15.16 -25.26
N ARG A 564 -11.72 16.31 -25.47
CA ARG A 564 -13.13 16.38 -25.89
C ARG A 564 -13.42 15.74 -27.25
N SER A 565 -12.40 15.55 -28.09
CA SER A 565 -12.57 14.84 -29.36
C SER A 565 -12.77 13.34 -29.19
N SER A 566 -12.24 12.76 -28.10
CA SER A 566 -12.44 11.36 -27.70
C SER A 566 -13.55 11.21 -26.66
N GLU A 567 -13.69 12.18 -25.75
CA GLU A 567 -14.69 12.21 -24.67
C GLU A 567 -15.52 13.50 -24.73
N PRO A 568 -16.55 13.56 -25.60
CA PRO A 568 -17.39 14.76 -25.75
C PRO A 568 -18.10 15.18 -24.45
N LYS A 569 -18.30 14.23 -23.53
CA LYS A 569 -18.91 14.40 -22.21
C LYS A 569 -18.01 13.81 -21.11
N GLY A 570 -18.29 14.17 -19.86
CA GLY A 570 -17.53 13.71 -18.69
C GLY A 570 -16.43 14.70 -18.25
N PRO A 571 -15.71 14.39 -17.15
CA PRO A 571 -14.74 15.29 -16.54
C PRO A 571 -13.52 15.58 -17.43
N LEU A 572 -13.09 16.84 -17.46
CA LEU A 572 -11.75 17.17 -17.96
C LEU A 572 -10.70 16.64 -16.99
N VAL A 573 -9.67 16.00 -17.53
CA VAL A 573 -8.61 15.36 -16.73
C VAL A 573 -7.26 15.56 -17.40
N ASN A 574 -6.32 16.17 -16.68
CA ASN A 574 -4.89 16.06 -16.96
C ASN A 574 -4.27 15.03 -15.99
N SER A 575 -3.97 13.84 -16.49
CA SER A 575 -3.46 12.71 -15.69
C SER A 575 -1.95 12.80 -15.41
N GLU A 576 -1.21 13.61 -16.17
CA GLU A 576 0.20 13.93 -15.91
C GLU A 576 0.48 15.40 -16.25
N PHE A 577 0.28 16.26 -15.27
CA PHE A 577 0.70 17.65 -15.35
C PHE A 577 2.15 17.78 -14.86
N TYR A 578 3.07 17.94 -15.81
CA TYR A 578 4.51 17.87 -15.57
C TYR A 578 5.02 19.04 -14.71
N THR A 579 5.37 18.79 -13.44
CA THR A 579 5.87 19.83 -12.50
C THR A 579 7.36 20.14 -12.67
N GLY A 580 8.01 19.42 -13.56
CA GLY A 580 9.44 19.39 -13.77
C GLY A 580 9.72 18.44 -14.94
N TRP A 581 10.89 17.81 -15.00
CA TRP A 581 11.19 16.84 -16.05
C TRP A 581 12.27 15.85 -15.63
N LEU A 582 12.42 14.79 -16.42
CA LEU A 582 13.48 13.79 -16.24
C LEU A 582 14.87 14.33 -16.64
N ASP A 583 15.91 13.66 -16.15
CA ASP A 583 17.31 13.94 -16.49
C ASP A 583 17.94 12.77 -17.27
N HIS A 584 19.09 13.04 -17.91
CA HIS A 584 19.99 12.02 -18.47
C HIS A 584 21.42 12.29 -18.02
N TRP A 585 22.22 11.24 -17.82
CA TRP A 585 23.66 11.39 -17.58
C TRP A 585 24.34 12.16 -18.72
N GLY A 586 25.09 13.20 -18.39
CA GLY A 586 25.79 14.09 -19.33
C GLY A 586 24.99 15.31 -19.77
N HIS A 587 23.72 15.43 -19.38
CA HIS A 587 22.85 16.56 -19.71
C HIS A 587 22.62 17.47 -18.50
N ARG A 588 22.15 18.70 -18.73
CA ARG A 588 21.81 19.62 -17.64
C ARG A 588 20.61 19.11 -16.86
N HIS A 589 20.60 19.36 -15.56
CA HIS A 589 19.44 19.10 -14.72
C HIS A 589 18.23 19.90 -15.22
N SER A 590 17.12 19.21 -15.40
CA SER A 590 15.86 19.78 -15.87
C SER A 590 15.17 20.54 -14.75
N VAL A 591 14.82 21.80 -15.03
CA VAL A 591 14.14 22.69 -14.08
C VAL A 591 12.98 23.40 -14.77
N VAL A 592 11.82 23.43 -14.12
CA VAL A 592 10.63 24.17 -14.55
C VAL A 592 10.26 25.21 -13.47
N PRO A 593 10.17 26.51 -13.82
CA PRO A 593 9.88 27.55 -12.84
C PRO A 593 8.55 27.36 -12.10
N ALA A 594 8.56 27.57 -10.78
CA ALA A 594 7.38 27.45 -9.93
C ALA A 594 6.21 28.34 -10.38
N GLU A 595 6.50 29.55 -10.88
CA GLU A 595 5.48 30.48 -11.39
C GLU A 595 4.74 29.93 -12.61
N THR A 596 5.47 29.33 -13.55
CA THR A 596 4.89 28.73 -14.77
C THR A 596 3.91 27.61 -14.40
N ILE A 597 4.31 26.73 -13.47
CA ILE A 597 3.49 25.61 -13.01
C ILE A 597 2.28 26.12 -12.23
N ALA A 598 2.47 27.08 -11.31
CA ALA A 598 1.39 27.65 -10.53
C ALA A 598 0.34 28.35 -11.43
N LYS A 599 0.80 29.08 -12.45
CA LYS A 599 -0.08 29.73 -13.44
C LYS A 599 -0.88 28.69 -14.21
N THR A 600 -0.24 27.69 -14.81
CA THR A 600 -0.95 26.66 -15.59
C THR A 600 -1.87 25.80 -14.71
N LEU A 601 -1.46 25.45 -13.48
CA LEU A 601 -2.32 24.77 -12.51
C LEU A 601 -3.60 25.58 -12.23
N ASN A 602 -3.45 26.89 -12.00
CA ASN A 602 -4.60 27.76 -11.79
C ASN A 602 -5.54 27.77 -13.02
N GLU A 603 -4.99 27.79 -14.23
CA GLU A 603 -5.79 27.71 -15.47
C GLU A 603 -6.54 26.37 -15.61
N ILE A 604 -5.91 25.25 -15.23
CA ILE A 604 -6.55 23.93 -15.22
C ILE A 604 -7.70 23.89 -14.19
N LEU A 605 -7.43 24.30 -12.94
CA LEU A 605 -8.43 24.28 -11.87
C LEU A 605 -9.59 25.25 -12.09
N ALA A 606 -9.34 26.42 -12.69
CA ALA A 606 -10.37 27.40 -13.06
C ALA A 606 -11.40 26.84 -14.06
N ARG A 607 -11.01 25.84 -14.86
CA ARG A 607 -11.90 25.15 -15.81
C ARG A 607 -12.69 24.01 -15.17
N GLY A 608 -12.54 23.80 -13.86
CA GLY A 608 -13.15 22.66 -13.15
C GLY A 608 -12.51 21.31 -13.48
N ALA A 609 -11.37 21.30 -14.19
CA ALA A 609 -10.69 20.07 -14.56
C ALA A 609 -10.02 19.40 -13.35
N ASN A 610 -9.93 18.08 -13.41
CA ASN A 610 -9.13 17.27 -12.50
C ASN A 610 -7.69 17.28 -12.97
N VAL A 611 -6.77 17.18 -12.03
CA VAL A 611 -5.34 17.25 -12.33
C VAL A 611 -4.56 16.34 -11.41
N ASN A 612 -3.59 15.65 -11.98
CA ASN A 612 -2.55 14.95 -11.26
C ASN A 612 -1.19 15.58 -11.56
N LEU A 613 -0.49 16.04 -10.52
CA LEU A 613 0.83 16.64 -10.64
C LEU A 613 1.90 15.53 -10.76
N TYR A 614 2.56 15.42 -11.91
CA TYR A 614 3.61 14.44 -12.18
C TYR A 614 4.98 15.13 -12.25
N MET A 615 5.94 14.88 -11.38
CA MET A 615 5.85 14.19 -10.09
C MET A 615 5.52 15.17 -8.96
N PHE A 616 4.76 14.75 -7.94
CA PHE A 616 4.68 15.56 -6.72
C PHE A 616 5.90 15.32 -5.81
N ILE A 617 6.34 14.07 -5.74
CA ILE A 617 7.67 13.67 -5.29
C ILE A 617 8.18 12.60 -6.25
N GLY A 618 9.36 12.79 -6.83
CA GLY A 618 9.92 11.79 -7.72
C GLY A 618 10.71 10.70 -6.97
N GLY A 619 11.61 11.08 -6.06
CA GLY A 619 12.39 10.15 -5.23
C GLY A 619 13.68 9.66 -5.91
N THR A 620 14.01 8.37 -5.74
CA THR A 620 15.30 7.82 -6.19
C THR A 620 15.12 6.52 -6.98
N ASN A 621 15.83 6.39 -8.10
CA ASN A 621 16.05 5.14 -8.81
C ASN A 621 17.17 4.33 -8.11
N PHE A 622 16.87 3.73 -6.96
CA PHE A 622 17.84 2.88 -6.24
C PHE A 622 18.32 1.70 -7.10
N ALA A 623 19.44 1.09 -6.70
CA ALA A 623 20.03 -0.06 -7.36
C ALA A 623 20.23 0.12 -8.88
N TYR A 624 19.46 -0.59 -9.69
CA TYR A 624 19.54 -0.60 -11.15
C TYR A 624 18.23 -0.20 -11.82
N TRP A 625 17.30 0.42 -11.08
CA TRP A 625 15.92 0.62 -11.52
C TRP A 625 15.70 1.77 -12.52
N ASN A 626 16.74 2.55 -12.81
CA ASN A 626 16.66 3.59 -13.84
C ASN A 626 16.37 2.96 -15.22
N GLY A 627 15.63 3.66 -16.07
CA GLY A 627 15.50 3.27 -17.47
C GLY A 627 16.52 3.97 -18.39
N ALA A 628 16.18 4.02 -19.69
CA ALA A 628 16.83 4.88 -20.68
C ALA A 628 15.85 5.40 -21.77
N ASN A 629 16.23 6.44 -22.52
CA ASN A 629 15.58 6.80 -23.79
C ASN A 629 16.49 6.52 -25.00
N MET A 630 15.95 6.66 -26.22
CA MET A 630 16.70 6.56 -27.48
C MET A 630 16.81 7.94 -28.19
N PRO A 631 17.95 8.30 -28.85
CA PRO A 631 19.23 7.58 -28.88
C PRO A 631 19.75 7.31 -27.46
N TYR A 632 20.58 6.27 -27.27
CA TYR A 632 20.71 5.64 -25.96
C TYR A 632 21.21 6.61 -24.87
N MET A 633 20.31 7.01 -23.98
CA MET A 633 20.54 7.98 -22.91
C MET A 633 19.94 7.44 -21.60
N PRO A 634 20.76 6.91 -20.68
CA PRO A 634 20.29 6.41 -19.40
C PRO A 634 19.92 7.56 -18.45
N GLN A 635 18.75 7.47 -17.80
CA GLN A 635 18.39 8.41 -16.74
C GLN A 635 19.25 8.18 -15.48
N PRO A 636 19.51 9.22 -14.66
CA PRO A 636 20.34 9.11 -13.48
C PRO A 636 19.65 8.43 -12.30
N THR A 637 20.42 8.26 -11.22
CA THR A 637 19.96 7.66 -9.96
C THR A 637 18.94 8.55 -9.26
N SER A 638 19.17 9.86 -9.23
CA SER A 638 18.19 10.81 -8.74
C SER A 638 16.97 10.82 -9.66
N TYR A 639 15.79 10.78 -9.07
CA TYR A 639 14.55 11.12 -9.73
C TYR A 639 13.92 12.31 -9.00
N ASP A 640 14.73 13.30 -8.60
CA ASP A 640 14.27 14.55 -7.98
C ASP A 640 13.18 15.23 -8.82
N TYR A 641 13.38 15.21 -10.15
CA TYR A 641 12.45 15.70 -11.16
C TYR A 641 12.21 17.21 -11.10
N ASP A 642 12.91 17.97 -10.23
CA ASP A 642 12.51 19.32 -9.83
C ASP A 642 11.04 19.30 -9.31
N ALA A 643 10.68 18.26 -8.57
CA ALA A 643 9.33 18.08 -8.05
C ALA A 643 9.03 19.06 -6.88
N PRO A 644 7.75 19.30 -6.55
CA PRO A 644 7.37 20.09 -5.38
C PRO A 644 8.02 19.61 -4.07
N LEU A 645 8.15 18.30 -3.89
CA LEU A 645 9.03 17.73 -2.87
C LEU A 645 10.32 17.24 -3.54
N SER A 646 11.48 17.61 -2.99
CA SER A 646 12.78 17.14 -3.49
C SER A 646 12.93 15.62 -3.41
N GLU A 647 14.00 15.07 -3.98
CA GLU A 647 14.37 13.65 -3.86
C GLU A 647 14.28 13.13 -2.40
N ALA A 648 14.73 13.93 -1.43
CA ALA A 648 14.70 13.57 0.00
C ALA A 648 13.39 13.94 0.71
N GLY A 649 12.39 14.47 0.00
CA GLY A 649 11.09 14.85 0.53
C GLY A 649 11.06 16.23 1.20
N ASP A 650 11.94 17.14 0.79
CA ASP A 650 12.04 18.48 1.38
C ASP A 650 10.96 19.42 0.82
N LEU A 651 10.49 20.36 1.65
CA LEU A 651 9.51 21.37 1.24
C LEU A 651 10.20 22.46 0.40
N THR A 652 9.86 22.56 -0.89
CA THR A 652 10.45 23.56 -1.80
C THR A 652 9.57 24.81 -1.94
N GLU A 653 10.10 25.85 -2.60
CA GLU A 653 9.29 27.01 -3.00
C GLU A 653 8.10 26.60 -3.89
N LYS A 654 8.31 25.61 -4.76
CA LYS A 654 7.29 25.06 -5.66
C LYS A 654 6.16 24.39 -4.88
N TYR A 655 6.46 23.67 -3.81
CA TYR A 655 5.44 23.12 -2.89
C TYR A 655 4.51 24.22 -2.36
N PHE A 656 5.07 25.32 -1.85
CA PHE A 656 4.27 26.40 -1.28
C PHE A 656 3.50 27.19 -2.34
N ALA A 657 4.07 27.38 -3.53
CA ALA A 657 3.39 28.01 -4.66
C ALA A 657 2.15 27.22 -5.10
N LEU A 658 2.26 25.91 -5.23
CA LEU A 658 1.15 25.03 -5.62
C LEU A 658 0.11 24.94 -4.51
N ARG A 659 0.53 24.80 -3.25
CA ARG A 659 -0.38 24.84 -2.09
C ARG A 659 -1.20 26.13 -2.06
N LYS A 660 -0.60 27.28 -2.39
CA LYS A 660 -1.31 28.57 -2.48
C LYS A 660 -2.40 28.53 -3.55
N VAL A 661 -2.09 28.02 -4.74
CA VAL A 661 -3.08 27.89 -5.83
C VAL A 661 -4.21 26.93 -5.43
N ILE A 662 -3.89 25.76 -4.86
CA ILE A 662 -4.89 24.79 -4.40
C ILE A 662 -5.83 25.43 -3.37
N GLY A 663 -5.29 26.22 -2.43
CA GLY A 663 -6.06 26.95 -1.41
C GLY A 663 -7.04 27.99 -1.97
N MET A 664 -6.94 28.38 -3.24
CA MET A 664 -7.93 29.24 -3.90
C MET A 664 -9.21 28.49 -4.26
N TYR A 665 -9.15 27.15 -4.38
CA TYR A 665 -10.26 26.31 -4.86
C TYR A 665 -10.84 25.37 -3.81
N LYS A 666 -10.18 25.22 -2.66
CA LYS A 666 -10.63 24.36 -1.56
C LYS A 666 -10.01 24.78 -0.24
N GLN A 667 -10.64 24.37 0.85
CA GLN A 667 -10.05 24.50 2.18
C GLN A 667 -8.84 23.57 2.32
N LEU A 668 -7.71 24.15 2.72
CA LEU A 668 -6.50 23.39 3.01
C LEU A 668 -6.61 22.74 4.40
N PRO A 669 -6.01 21.56 4.62
CA PRO A 669 -5.97 20.94 5.95
C PRO A 669 -5.33 21.86 6.99
N GLU A 670 -5.91 21.87 8.18
CA GLU A 670 -5.36 22.55 9.35
C GLU A 670 -4.22 21.73 9.97
N GLY A 671 -3.33 22.40 10.70
CA GLY A 671 -2.19 21.77 11.36
C GLY A 671 -0.85 22.09 10.71
N LEU A 672 0.21 21.54 11.31
CA LEU A 672 1.59 21.76 10.86
C LEU A 672 1.94 20.78 9.74
N ILE A 673 2.61 21.29 8.71
CA ILE A 673 3.22 20.46 7.67
C ILE A 673 4.41 19.72 8.32
N PRO A 674 4.56 18.40 8.15
CA PRO A 674 5.76 17.70 8.60
C PRO A 674 7.02 18.38 8.01
N PRO A 675 8.06 18.64 8.83
CA PRO A 675 9.21 19.39 8.37
C PRO A 675 10.03 18.63 7.33
N THR A 676 10.90 19.34 6.63
CA THR A 676 12.05 18.76 5.92
C THR A 676 12.87 17.90 6.89
N THR A 677 13.29 16.70 6.46
CA THR A 677 14.11 15.84 7.32
C THR A 677 15.47 16.50 7.54
N PRO A 678 16.03 16.42 8.77
CA PRO A 678 17.36 16.95 9.01
C PRO A 678 18.39 16.15 8.20
N LYS A 679 19.38 16.86 7.66
CA LYS A 679 20.49 16.31 6.89
C LYS A 679 21.78 16.50 7.69
N PHE A 680 22.67 15.52 7.65
CA PHE A 680 23.93 15.58 8.39
C PHE A 680 25.13 15.29 7.49
N ALA A 681 26.15 16.16 7.58
CA ALA A 681 27.42 15.95 6.93
C ALA A 681 28.33 15.09 7.82
N TYR A 682 28.32 13.76 7.61
CA TYR A 682 29.20 12.85 8.36
C TYR A 682 30.68 12.99 7.99
N GLY A 683 30.99 13.75 6.94
CA GLY A 683 32.35 14.04 6.51
C GLY A 683 32.99 12.92 5.71
N LYS A 684 34.31 12.93 5.66
CA LYS A 684 35.08 12.06 4.78
C LYS A 684 35.22 10.65 5.35
N VAL A 685 35.06 9.65 4.49
CA VAL A 685 35.31 8.25 4.80
C VAL A 685 36.42 7.73 3.91
N HIS A 686 37.48 7.24 4.54
CA HIS A 686 38.59 6.60 3.86
C HIS A 686 38.20 5.20 3.39
N LEU A 687 38.48 4.91 2.12
CA LEU A 687 38.26 3.63 1.48
C LEU A 687 39.58 2.93 1.21
N GLN A 688 39.55 1.61 1.23
CA GLN A 688 40.68 0.75 0.96
C GLN A 688 40.31 -0.23 -0.15
N LYS A 689 41.23 -0.48 -1.08
CA LYS A 689 41.04 -1.48 -2.13
C LYS A 689 40.80 -2.85 -1.49
N ALA A 690 39.65 -3.45 -1.80
CA ALA A 690 39.28 -4.80 -1.38
C ALA A 690 39.74 -5.86 -2.39
N GLY A 691 39.57 -5.58 -3.69
CA GLY A 691 39.97 -6.48 -4.77
C GLY A 691 39.37 -6.06 -6.11
N THR A 692 39.99 -6.46 -7.21
CA THR A 692 39.42 -6.28 -8.55
C THR A 692 38.29 -7.29 -8.80
N VAL A 693 37.37 -6.98 -9.72
CA VAL A 693 36.31 -7.93 -10.13
C VAL A 693 36.89 -9.30 -10.53
N LEU A 694 38.04 -9.30 -11.22
CA LEU A 694 38.71 -10.52 -11.66
C LEU A 694 39.33 -11.32 -10.50
N GLU A 695 39.88 -10.63 -9.51
CA GLU A 695 40.52 -11.24 -8.32
C GLU A 695 39.51 -11.95 -7.41
N ILE A 696 38.27 -11.49 -7.38
CA ILE A 696 37.21 -12.06 -6.54
C ILE A 696 36.10 -12.76 -7.33
N LEU A 697 36.38 -13.09 -8.60
CA LEU A 697 35.39 -13.64 -9.54
C LEU A 697 34.67 -14.88 -9.00
N ASP A 698 35.37 -15.77 -8.31
CA ASP A 698 34.78 -16.98 -7.71
C ASP A 698 33.68 -16.66 -6.69
N GLY A 699 33.80 -15.54 -5.96
CA GLY A 699 32.79 -15.07 -5.01
C GLY A 699 31.62 -14.36 -5.68
N LEU A 700 31.86 -13.70 -6.82
CA LEU A 700 30.83 -13.00 -7.59
C LEU A 700 30.05 -13.93 -8.53
N SER A 701 30.67 -15.03 -8.96
CA SER A 701 30.09 -16.00 -9.88
C SER A 701 30.31 -17.43 -9.36
N PRO A 702 29.66 -17.80 -8.23
CA PRO A 702 29.89 -19.09 -7.57
C PRO A 702 29.54 -20.29 -8.44
N SER A 703 28.66 -20.12 -9.43
CA SER A 703 28.29 -21.14 -10.41
C SER A 703 29.32 -21.34 -11.52
N GLY A 704 30.34 -20.46 -11.61
CA GLY A 704 31.31 -20.45 -12.70
C GLY A 704 30.75 -19.94 -14.03
N PRO A 705 31.54 -20.01 -15.11
CA PRO A 705 31.16 -19.45 -16.41
C PRO A 705 30.22 -20.36 -17.20
N VAL A 706 29.35 -19.73 -17.99
CA VAL A 706 28.69 -20.35 -19.14
C VAL A 706 29.63 -20.29 -20.34
N ARG A 707 29.90 -21.44 -20.96
CA ARG A 707 30.75 -21.51 -22.16
C ARG A 707 29.91 -21.47 -23.44
N SER A 708 30.33 -20.67 -24.42
CA SER A 708 29.64 -20.55 -25.71
C SER A 708 30.61 -20.21 -26.83
N THR A 709 30.30 -20.61 -28.06
CA THR A 709 31.11 -20.24 -29.24
C THR A 709 31.04 -18.74 -29.52
N TYR A 710 29.87 -18.13 -29.35
CA TYR A 710 29.61 -16.69 -29.55
C TYR A 710 29.06 -16.06 -28.25
N PRO A 711 29.12 -14.73 -28.08
CA PRO A 711 28.58 -14.09 -26.89
C PRO A 711 27.09 -14.37 -26.70
N LEU A 712 26.67 -14.48 -25.44
CA LEU A 712 25.27 -14.59 -25.02
C LEU A 712 24.82 -13.28 -24.37
N THR A 713 23.56 -12.92 -24.55
CA THR A 713 22.96 -11.75 -23.89
C THR A 713 22.74 -11.99 -22.40
N PHE A 714 22.51 -10.91 -21.65
CA PHE A 714 22.13 -10.94 -20.23
C PHE A 714 20.90 -11.85 -19.98
N VAL A 715 19.90 -11.77 -20.85
CA VAL A 715 18.66 -12.54 -20.73
C VAL A 715 18.90 -14.05 -20.94
N GLU A 716 19.76 -14.41 -21.88
CA GLU A 716 20.16 -15.82 -22.10
C GLU A 716 20.92 -16.41 -20.90
N LEU A 717 21.57 -15.55 -20.12
CA LEU A 717 22.27 -15.91 -18.88
C LEU A 717 21.39 -15.87 -17.63
N LYS A 718 20.10 -15.51 -17.77
CA LYS A 718 19.17 -15.28 -16.65
C LYS A 718 19.64 -14.21 -15.66
N GLN A 719 20.45 -13.25 -16.12
CA GLN A 719 20.83 -12.09 -15.33
C GLN A 719 20.21 -10.84 -15.94
N TYR A 720 19.38 -10.13 -15.18
CA TYR A 720 18.59 -9.03 -15.72
C TYR A 720 19.22 -7.65 -15.47
N PHE A 721 20.02 -7.49 -14.42
CA PHE A 721 20.60 -6.21 -13.99
C PHE A 721 22.10 -6.34 -13.69
N GLY A 722 22.75 -5.21 -13.40
CA GLY A 722 24.15 -5.18 -13.00
C GLY A 722 25.12 -5.45 -14.15
N TYR A 723 26.04 -6.40 -13.94
CA TYR A 723 27.25 -6.56 -14.75
C TYR A 723 27.51 -8.03 -15.10
N VAL A 724 27.99 -8.29 -16.32
CA VAL A 724 28.43 -9.62 -16.76
C VAL A 724 29.86 -9.52 -17.29
N LEU A 725 30.73 -10.45 -16.90
CA LEU A 725 32.08 -10.55 -17.43
C LEU A 725 32.12 -11.53 -18.62
N TYR A 726 32.59 -11.06 -19.77
CA TYR A 726 32.84 -11.87 -20.96
C TYR A 726 34.34 -12.05 -21.14
N ARG A 727 34.80 -13.31 -21.13
CA ARG A 727 36.21 -13.68 -21.29
C ARG A 727 36.42 -14.51 -22.55
N THR A 728 37.46 -14.18 -23.31
CA THR A 728 38.00 -15.03 -24.39
C THR A 728 39.52 -14.90 -24.43
N THR A 729 40.20 -15.56 -25.37
CA THR A 729 41.66 -15.48 -25.53
C THR A 729 42.03 -14.79 -26.83
N LEU A 730 43.11 -14.00 -26.82
CA LEU A 730 43.61 -13.37 -28.04
C LEU A 730 44.09 -14.44 -29.04
N PRO A 731 43.56 -14.47 -30.28
CA PRO A 731 43.92 -15.50 -31.27
C PRO A 731 45.29 -15.27 -31.92
N LYS A 732 45.85 -14.06 -31.79
CA LYS A 732 47.13 -13.65 -32.40
C LYS A 732 47.85 -12.63 -31.52
N ASN A 733 49.14 -12.45 -31.78
CA ASN A 733 49.92 -11.41 -31.11
C ASN A 733 49.47 -10.02 -31.58
N CYS A 734 49.09 -9.18 -30.64
CA CYS A 734 48.73 -7.77 -30.82
C CYS A 734 49.85 -6.88 -30.27
N VAL A 735 51.04 -6.96 -30.88
CA VAL A 735 52.20 -6.13 -30.50
C VAL A 735 51.97 -4.67 -30.89
N GLU A 736 51.40 -4.45 -32.06
CA GLU A 736 50.90 -3.15 -32.48
C GLU A 736 49.44 -2.97 -32.02
N PRO A 737 49.02 -1.73 -31.69
CA PRO A 737 47.64 -1.43 -31.33
C PRO A 737 46.65 -1.99 -32.37
N THR A 738 45.88 -3.01 -31.97
CA THR A 738 44.98 -3.75 -32.85
C THR A 738 43.53 -3.39 -32.50
N PRO A 739 42.68 -3.03 -33.48
CA PRO A 739 41.33 -2.57 -33.18
C PRO A 739 40.43 -3.71 -32.72
N LEU A 740 39.90 -3.61 -31.49
CA LEU A 740 38.76 -4.39 -31.00
C LEU A 740 37.49 -3.58 -31.28
N SER A 741 36.55 -4.16 -32.03
CA SER A 741 35.37 -3.46 -32.53
C SER A 741 34.08 -4.22 -32.28
N SER A 742 33.00 -3.47 -32.07
CA SER A 742 31.62 -3.95 -32.14
C SER A 742 30.96 -3.39 -33.42
N PRO A 743 31.16 -4.01 -34.59
CA PRO A 743 30.80 -3.43 -35.88
C PRO A 743 29.30 -3.19 -36.05
N SER A 744 28.46 -3.89 -35.28
CA SER A 744 27.01 -3.75 -35.30
C SER A 744 26.46 -2.99 -34.09
N ASN A 745 27.30 -2.21 -33.39
CA ASN A 745 26.90 -1.48 -32.17
C ASN A 745 26.30 -2.39 -31.09
N GLY A 746 26.88 -3.58 -30.91
CA GLY A 746 26.34 -4.64 -30.06
C GLY A 746 26.86 -4.66 -28.63
N VAL A 747 27.51 -3.60 -28.16
CA VAL A 747 27.85 -3.44 -26.73
C VAL A 747 26.68 -2.72 -26.06
N HIS A 748 25.85 -3.45 -25.32
CA HIS A 748 24.68 -2.93 -24.62
C HIS A 748 24.92 -3.00 -23.10
N ASP A 749 25.45 -1.96 -22.44
CA ASP A 749 25.60 -0.60 -23.00
C ASP A 749 27.01 -0.03 -22.89
N ARG A 750 27.80 -0.49 -21.93
CA ARG A 750 29.17 -0.02 -21.72
C ARG A 750 30.06 -1.18 -21.32
N ALA A 751 31.24 -1.28 -21.91
CA ALA A 751 32.15 -2.39 -21.70
C ALA A 751 33.56 -1.93 -21.32
N TYR A 752 34.04 -2.40 -20.17
CA TYR A 752 35.37 -2.13 -19.63
C TYR A 752 36.32 -3.25 -20.04
N VAL A 753 37.29 -2.93 -20.90
CA VAL A 753 38.13 -3.92 -21.57
C VAL A 753 39.50 -4.00 -20.90
N SER A 754 39.96 -5.21 -20.62
CA SER A 754 41.32 -5.49 -20.14
C SER A 754 41.93 -6.71 -20.82
N VAL A 755 43.26 -6.74 -20.92
CA VAL A 755 44.03 -7.88 -21.45
C VAL A 755 45.04 -8.29 -20.39
N ASP A 756 44.97 -9.55 -19.93
CA ASP A 756 45.75 -10.08 -18.79
C ASP A 756 45.74 -9.14 -17.56
N GLY A 757 44.56 -8.55 -17.28
CA GLY A 757 44.37 -7.62 -16.17
C GLY A 757 44.92 -6.20 -16.40
N VAL A 758 45.41 -5.90 -17.61
CA VAL A 758 45.84 -4.54 -17.99
C VAL A 758 44.68 -3.83 -18.71
N PRO A 759 44.16 -2.71 -18.17
CA PRO A 759 43.03 -2.00 -18.77
C PRO A 759 43.41 -1.38 -20.12
N GLN A 760 42.55 -1.54 -21.13
CA GLN A 760 42.77 -1.08 -22.50
C GLN A 760 41.87 0.11 -22.90
N GLY A 761 40.67 0.20 -22.33
CA GLY A 761 39.72 1.28 -22.64
C GLY A 761 38.27 0.85 -22.45
N VAL A 762 37.36 1.67 -22.97
CA VAL A 762 35.91 1.50 -22.83
C VAL A 762 35.23 1.53 -24.19
N LEU A 763 34.40 0.53 -24.47
CA LEU A 763 33.41 0.57 -25.56
C LEU A 763 32.08 1.09 -25.01
N GLU A 764 31.39 1.93 -25.76
CA GLU A 764 30.13 2.60 -25.37
C GLU A 764 29.13 2.57 -26.52
N ARG A 765 27.91 2.08 -26.24
CA ARG A 765 26.78 2.08 -27.16
C ARG A 765 26.59 3.46 -27.82
N ASP A 766 26.39 3.48 -29.13
CA ASP A 766 26.22 4.68 -29.97
C ASP A 766 27.40 5.66 -30.02
N LYS A 767 28.41 5.55 -29.13
CA LYS A 767 29.49 6.56 -29.00
C LYS A 767 30.88 6.03 -29.33
N SER A 768 31.29 4.90 -28.76
CA SER A 768 32.64 4.33 -28.95
C SER A 768 32.56 2.85 -29.26
N LEU A 769 32.52 2.54 -30.56
CA LEU A 769 32.35 1.17 -31.06
C LEU A 769 33.68 0.45 -31.29
N MET A 770 34.81 1.14 -31.13
CA MET A 770 36.14 0.59 -31.39
C MET A 770 37.15 1.20 -30.42
N ILE A 771 38.01 0.34 -29.88
CA ILE A 771 39.23 0.72 -29.15
C ILE A 771 40.41 -0.08 -29.69
N ASN A 772 41.63 0.44 -29.52
CA ASN A 772 42.82 -0.35 -29.82
C ASN A 772 43.29 -1.09 -28.57
N ILE A 773 43.64 -2.36 -28.72
CA ILE A 773 44.17 -3.21 -27.65
C ILE A 773 45.56 -3.76 -28.01
N THR A 774 46.33 -4.15 -27.00
CA THR A 774 47.62 -4.83 -27.15
C THR A 774 47.70 -6.06 -26.25
N GLY A 775 48.47 -7.07 -26.65
CA GLY A 775 48.60 -8.32 -25.89
C GLY A 775 49.28 -9.46 -26.67
N GLN A 776 49.64 -10.53 -25.98
CA GLN A 776 50.21 -11.74 -26.59
C GLN A 776 49.10 -12.72 -26.99
N ALA A 777 49.36 -13.56 -27.99
CA ALA A 777 48.46 -14.67 -28.33
C ALA A 777 48.25 -15.57 -27.10
N GLY A 778 47.00 -15.96 -26.86
CA GLY A 778 46.59 -16.73 -25.68
C GLY A 778 46.35 -15.90 -24.42
N ALA A 779 46.63 -14.60 -24.42
CA ALA A 779 46.27 -13.71 -23.30
C ALA A 779 44.76 -13.65 -23.10
N ASN A 780 44.32 -13.51 -21.85
CA ASN A 780 42.91 -13.35 -21.50
C ASN A 780 42.44 -11.95 -21.91
N LEU A 781 41.44 -11.88 -22.78
CA LEU A 781 40.68 -10.69 -23.09
C LEU A 781 39.40 -10.70 -22.24
N ASP A 782 39.35 -9.78 -21.28
CA ASP A 782 38.26 -9.62 -20.33
C ASP A 782 37.44 -8.36 -20.62
N ILE A 783 36.13 -8.52 -20.71
CA ILE A 783 35.18 -7.47 -21.08
C ILE A 783 34.05 -7.46 -20.05
N LEU A 784 34.11 -6.55 -19.08
CA LEU A 784 33.03 -6.36 -18.10
C LEU A 784 31.96 -5.45 -18.73
N VAL A 785 30.77 -5.98 -18.98
CA VAL A 785 29.66 -5.22 -19.59
C VAL A 785 28.66 -4.82 -18.52
N GLU A 786 28.27 -3.55 -18.52
CA GLU A 786 27.23 -2.98 -17.67
C GLU A 786 25.91 -2.85 -18.42
N ASN A 787 24.82 -3.35 -17.83
CA ASN A 787 23.47 -2.91 -18.18
C ASN A 787 23.24 -1.54 -17.51
N MET A 788 23.16 -0.47 -18.31
CA MET A 788 22.99 0.90 -17.81
C MET A 788 21.52 1.31 -17.60
N GLY A 789 20.56 0.40 -17.85
CA GLY A 789 19.12 0.64 -17.77
C GLY A 789 18.44 0.38 -19.10
N ARG A 790 17.38 -0.43 -19.14
CA ARG A 790 16.65 -0.70 -20.40
C ARG A 790 15.84 0.50 -20.85
N VAL A 791 15.78 0.67 -22.18
CA VAL A 791 14.94 1.68 -22.81
C VAL A 791 13.49 1.53 -22.34
N ASN A 792 12.93 2.63 -21.82
CA ASN A 792 11.62 2.63 -21.18
C ASN A 792 10.51 3.27 -22.03
N PHE A 793 10.85 3.96 -23.12
CA PHE A 793 9.90 4.66 -23.97
C PHE A 793 10.20 4.45 -25.47
N GLY A 794 9.15 4.43 -26.28
CA GLY A 794 9.22 4.29 -27.73
C GLY A 794 9.40 2.84 -28.21
N ARG A 795 9.75 2.68 -29.49
CA ARG A 795 9.79 1.38 -30.20
C ARG A 795 10.83 0.39 -29.69
N TYR A 796 11.93 0.88 -29.11
CA TYR A 796 13.12 0.08 -28.80
C TYR A 796 13.14 -0.45 -27.36
N ASN A 797 11.95 -0.66 -26.76
CA ASN A 797 11.82 -1.18 -25.40
C ASN A 797 12.10 -2.68 -25.27
N ASN A 798 12.25 -3.40 -26.39
CA ASN A 798 12.77 -4.78 -26.44
C ASN A 798 14.31 -4.82 -26.33
N ASP A 799 14.85 -4.13 -25.32
CA ASP A 799 16.26 -3.80 -25.21
C ASP A 799 17.06 -4.91 -24.50
N PHE A 800 17.62 -5.82 -25.31
CA PHE A 800 18.60 -6.79 -24.83
C PHE A 800 19.87 -6.09 -24.33
N LYS A 801 20.52 -6.70 -23.34
CA LYS A 801 21.73 -6.19 -22.69
C LYS A 801 22.88 -7.20 -22.77
N GLY A 802 24.10 -6.74 -22.57
CA GLY A 802 25.33 -7.52 -22.76
C GLY A 802 25.95 -7.32 -24.14
N LEU A 803 26.69 -8.31 -24.60
CA LEU A 803 27.17 -8.38 -25.98
C LEU A 803 26.07 -8.98 -26.87
N VAL A 804 25.29 -8.12 -27.54
CA VAL A 804 24.14 -8.52 -28.37
C VAL A 804 24.54 -8.86 -29.82
N SER A 805 25.79 -8.59 -30.18
CA SER A 805 26.41 -9.05 -31.43
C SER A 805 27.88 -9.44 -31.20
N ASN A 806 28.47 -10.10 -32.19
CA ASN A 806 29.87 -10.49 -32.15
C ASN A 806 30.81 -9.27 -32.06
N LEU A 807 31.94 -9.46 -31.37
CA LEU A 807 33.09 -8.56 -31.41
C LEU A 807 34.12 -9.06 -32.41
N THR A 808 34.85 -8.13 -33.02
CA THR A 808 35.93 -8.42 -33.96
C THR A 808 37.26 -7.87 -33.49
N LEU A 809 38.34 -8.61 -33.70
CA LEU A 809 39.71 -8.14 -33.51
C LEU A 809 40.36 -7.96 -34.89
N ALA A 810 40.64 -6.72 -35.26
CA ALA A 810 40.78 -6.29 -36.66
C ALA A 810 39.50 -6.61 -37.46
N GLN A 811 39.50 -7.69 -38.24
CA GLN A 811 38.33 -8.18 -38.98
C GLN A 811 37.91 -9.59 -38.55
N ASP A 812 38.64 -10.24 -37.64
CA ASP A 812 38.38 -11.61 -37.23
C ASP A 812 37.35 -11.64 -36.11
N ILE A 813 36.28 -12.42 -36.28
CA ILE A 813 35.27 -12.63 -35.22
C ILE A 813 35.92 -13.37 -34.05
N LEU A 814 35.77 -12.83 -32.84
CA LEU A 814 36.20 -13.49 -31.61
C LEU A 814 35.22 -14.60 -31.22
N VAL A 815 35.76 -15.78 -30.92
CA VAL A 815 34.99 -16.99 -30.58
C VAL A 815 35.56 -17.67 -29.33
N GLY A 816 34.78 -18.57 -28.73
CA GLY A 816 35.21 -19.31 -27.54
C GLY A 816 35.15 -18.43 -26.29
N TRP A 817 33.93 -18.17 -25.85
CA TRP A 817 33.62 -17.30 -24.72
C TRP A 817 33.37 -18.10 -23.45
N GLU A 818 33.96 -17.63 -22.35
CA GLU A 818 33.57 -17.93 -20.99
C GLU A 818 32.84 -16.71 -20.41
N ILE A 819 31.58 -16.87 -20.04
CA ILE A 819 30.71 -15.75 -19.67
C ILE A 819 30.24 -15.94 -18.23
N TYR A 820 30.56 -14.98 -17.37
CA TYR A 820 30.33 -15.03 -15.93
C TYR A 820 29.24 -14.05 -15.54
N PRO A 821 28.02 -14.53 -15.24
CA PRO A 821 27.02 -13.76 -14.52
C PRO A 821 27.54 -13.38 -13.13
N LEU A 822 27.36 -12.13 -12.70
CA LEU A 822 27.91 -11.60 -11.45
C LEU A 822 26.80 -11.28 -10.45
N ASP A 823 26.68 -12.08 -9.39
CA ASP A 823 25.81 -11.85 -8.23
C ASP A 823 26.48 -10.89 -7.22
N ILE A 824 26.64 -9.64 -7.66
CA ILE A 824 27.31 -8.61 -6.86
C ILE A 824 26.47 -8.26 -5.62
N ASP A 825 25.16 -8.05 -5.77
CA ASP A 825 24.27 -7.72 -4.64
C ASP A 825 24.22 -8.87 -3.62
N GLY A 826 24.18 -10.13 -4.07
CA GLY A 826 24.30 -11.30 -3.19
C GLY A 826 25.63 -11.32 -2.46
N ALA A 827 26.76 -11.07 -3.15
CA ALA A 827 28.08 -11.00 -2.54
C ALA A 827 28.21 -9.88 -1.48
N MET A 828 27.52 -8.74 -1.65
CA MET A 828 27.50 -7.67 -0.64
C MET A 828 26.80 -8.09 0.65
N ASN A 829 25.79 -8.96 0.58
CA ASN A 829 25.04 -9.42 1.75
C ASN A 829 25.82 -10.44 2.61
N TYR A 830 26.89 -11.04 2.07
CA TYR A 830 27.72 -12.03 2.78
C TYR A 830 29.10 -11.49 3.20
N ASP A 831 29.26 -10.16 3.27
CA ASP A 831 30.49 -9.44 3.62
C ASP A 831 31.71 -9.89 2.77
N ILE A 832 31.97 -9.15 1.69
CA ILE A 832 33.23 -9.23 0.89
C ILE A 832 34.50 -9.13 1.75
N ILE A 833 34.38 -8.65 2.99
CA ILE A 833 35.45 -8.55 3.98
C ILE A 833 36.16 -9.91 4.20
N TYR A 834 35.49 -11.05 4.05
CA TYR A 834 36.13 -12.37 4.16
C TYR A 834 37.06 -12.74 2.99
N LEU A 835 36.96 -12.06 1.84
CA LEU A 835 37.85 -12.25 0.69
C LEU A 835 39.17 -11.47 0.82
N ARG A 836 39.26 -10.59 1.83
CA ARG A 836 40.41 -9.70 2.12
C ARG A 836 41.71 -10.46 2.43
N ASP A 837 41.62 -11.67 2.97
CA ASP A 837 42.78 -12.38 3.52
C ASP A 837 43.70 -13.01 2.46
N ARG A 838 43.42 -12.85 1.15
CA ARG A 838 44.15 -13.57 0.10
C ARG A 838 45.02 -12.76 -0.85
N LEU A 839 44.99 -11.44 -0.89
CA LEU A 839 45.61 -10.73 -2.02
C LEU A 839 46.40 -9.46 -1.63
N LYS A 840 47.71 -9.52 -1.86
CA LYS A 840 48.62 -8.36 -1.93
C LYS A 840 49.25 -8.31 -3.31
N ARG A 841 48.86 -7.35 -4.15
CA ARG A 841 49.71 -6.86 -5.25
C ARG A 841 49.27 -5.46 -5.68
N SER A 842 50.21 -4.52 -5.68
CA SER A 842 50.04 -3.18 -6.24
C SER A 842 50.51 -3.16 -7.69
N VAL A 843 49.72 -2.61 -8.60
CA VAL A 843 50.14 -2.29 -9.97
C VAL A 843 50.12 -0.76 -10.11
N LYS A 844 51.10 -0.21 -10.86
CA LYS A 844 51.24 1.23 -11.10
C LYS A 844 50.12 1.77 -12.00
N ALA A 845 49.77 3.04 -11.77
CA ALA A 845 48.70 3.76 -12.45
C ALA A 845 48.86 3.85 -13.98
N LEU A 846 47.79 3.52 -14.68
CA LEU A 846 47.52 3.80 -16.10
C LEU A 846 46.38 4.85 -16.18
N ASN A 847 46.03 5.32 -17.38
CA ASN A 847 44.92 6.28 -17.58
C ASN A 847 43.54 5.71 -17.16
N TYR A 848 43.41 4.39 -17.15
CA TYR A 848 42.26 3.62 -16.66
C TYR A 848 42.72 2.61 -15.60
N GLU A 849 41.80 2.21 -14.74
CA GLU A 849 41.96 1.11 -13.80
C GLU A 849 41.03 -0.05 -14.19
N VAL A 850 41.42 -1.27 -13.80
CA VAL A 850 40.48 -2.39 -13.87
C VAL A 850 39.36 -2.20 -12.85
N PRO A 851 38.11 -2.60 -13.16
CA PRO A 851 36.99 -2.53 -12.24
C PRO A 851 37.33 -3.11 -10.86
N THR A 852 37.18 -2.29 -9.82
CA THR A 852 37.73 -2.56 -8.48
C THR A 852 36.76 -2.19 -7.37
N PHE A 853 36.65 -3.07 -6.38
CA PHE A 853 35.93 -2.81 -5.14
C PHE A 853 36.82 -2.12 -4.12
N TYR A 854 36.27 -1.08 -3.50
CA TYR A 854 36.84 -0.31 -2.40
C TYR A 854 35.89 -0.35 -1.21
N THR A 855 36.42 -0.53 0.00
CA THR A 855 35.62 -0.68 1.22
C THR A 855 36.08 0.29 2.30
N GLY A 856 35.13 0.78 3.11
CA GLY A 856 35.40 1.64 4.25
C GLY A 856 34.28 1.54 5.27
N THR A 857 34.43 2.25 6.38
CA THR A 857 33.45 2.21 7.47
C THR A 857 33.12 3.60 7.98
N LEU A 858 31.84 3.88 8.16
CA LEU A 858 31.34 5.10 8.81
C LEU A 858 30.81 4.76 10.20
N SER A 859 31.42 5.30 11.26
CA SER A 859 30.92 5.14 12.63
C SER A 859 30.02 6.31 13.00
N ILE A 860 28.80 6.00 13.46
CA ILE A 860 27.83 6.99 13.95
C ILE A 860 27.65 6.76 15.46
N PRO A 861 27.80 7.79 16.31
CA PRO A 861 27.68 7.62 17.75
C PRO A 861 26.27 7.19 18.17
N GLY A 862 26.19 6.12 18.96
CA GLY A 862 24.95 5.66 19.57
C GLY A 862 24.48 6.57 20.71
N GLY A 863 23.18 6.52 21.03
CA GLY A 863 22.59 7.23 22.16
C GLY A 863 22.29 8.72 21.92
N ILE A 864 22.52 9.23 20.72
CA ILE A 864 22.12 10.58 20.30
C ILE A 864 20.73 10.49 19.64
N PRO A 865 19.67 11.08 20.21
CA PRO A 865 18.29 10.89 19.75
C PRO A 865 18.05 11.20 18.27
N ASP A 866 18.74 12.22 17.75
CA ASP A 866 18.55 12.70 16.39
C ASP A 866 19.45 12.00 15.36
N LEU A 867 20.33 11.08 15.75
CA LEU A 867 21.17 10.30 14.83
C LEU A 867 20.69 8.83 14.74
N PRO A 868 20.79 8.20 13.55
CA PRO A 868 21.28 8.75 12.28
C PRO A 868 20.27 9.71 11.61
N GLN A 869 20.80 10.65 10.82
CA GLN A 869 20.06 11.54 9.91
C GLN A 869 20.30 11.15 8.45
N ASP A 870 19.42 11.64 7.58
CA ASP A 870 19.62 11.58 6.14
C ASP A 870 20.92 12.30 5.76
N THR A 871 21.55 11.89 4.66
CA THR A 871 22.78 12.51 4.16
C THR A 871 22.90 12.28 2.66
N TYR A 872 23.93 12.84 2.04
CA TYR A 872 24.26 12.62 0.65
C TYR A 872 25.71 12.21 0.53
N VAL A 873 25.99 11.20 -0.29
CA VAL A 873 27.36 10.75 -0.55
C VAL A 873 27.89 11.36 -1.85
N ASN A 874 29.05 12.01 -1.77
CA ASN A 874 29.78 12.65 -2.85
C ASN A 874 31.07 11.86 -3.16
N PHE A 875 31.52 11.95 -4.43
CA PHE A 875 32.59 11.12 -4.99
C PHE A 875 33.72 11.95 -5.62
N PRO A 876 34.44 12.79 -4.84
CA PRO A 876 35.49 13.66 -5.39
C PRO A 876 36.65 12.85 -5.97
N GLY A 877 36.91 13.04 -7.27
CA GLY A 877 38.01 12.39 -8.00
C GLY A 877 37.74 10.96 -8.47
N TRP A 878 36.60 10.36 -8.10
CA TRP A 878 36.10 9.13 -8.69
C TRP A 878 35.50 9.40 -10.06
N THR A 879 35.23 8.35 -10.84
CA THR A 879 34.81 8.52 -12.24
C THR A 879 33.42 7.97 -12.47
N LYS A 880 33.22 6.65 -12.35
CA LYS A 880 31.93 6.00 -12.59
C LYS A 880 31.83 4.70 -11.80
N GLY A 881 30.70 4.45 -11.18
CA GLY A 881 30.53 3.21 -10.43
C GLY A 881 29.19 3.01 -9.76
N GLN A 882 29.19 2.09 -8.79
CA GLN A 882 28.06 1.71 -7.96
C GLN A 882 28.48 1.76 -6.49
N ILE A 883 27.56 2.09 -5.58
CA ILE A 883 27.82 2.12 -4.13
C ILE A 883 26.76 1.35 -3.34
N TRP A 884 27.22 0.64 -2.30
CA TRP A 884 26.40 -0.01 -1.29
C TRP A 884 26.76 0.52 0.09
N ILE A 885 25.74 0.68 0.94
CA ILE A 885 25.89 0.97 2.37
C ILE A 885 25.11 -0.08 3.14
N ASN A 886 25.79 -0.84 4.02
CA ASN A 886 25.19 -1.95 4.77
C ASN A 886 24.43 -2.95 3.87
N GLY A 887 24.97 -3.24 2.67
CA GLY A 887 24.35 -4.10 1.67
C GLY A 887 23.23 -3.44 0.84
N PHE A 888 22.75 -2.25 1.23
CA PHE A 888 21.75 -1.52 0.45
C PHE A 888 22.39 -0.82 -0.75
N ASN A 889 21.95 -1.17 -1.95
CA ASN A 889 22.44 -0.61 -3.20
C ASN A 889 21.81 0.77 -3.47
N LEU A 890 22.56 1.85 -3.25
CA LEU A 890 22.04 3.22 -3.39
C LEU A 890 21.85 3.63 -4.86
N GLY A 891 22.55 2.97 -5.79
CA GLY A 891 22.51 3.31 -7.20
C GLY A 891 23.88 3.67 -7.78
N ARG A 892 23.84 4.25 -8.98
CA ARG A 892 25.00 4.58 -9.80
C ARG A 892 25.50 5.99 -9.49
N TYR A 893 26.81 6.18 -9.49
CA TYR A 893 27.43 7.52 -9.50
C TYR A 893 28.21 7.72 -10.81
N TRP A 894 28.15 8.93 -11.37
CA TRP A 894 28.93 9.29 -12.56
C TRP A 894 29.32 10.78 -12.59
N PRO A 895 30.12 11.25 -11.60
CA PRO A 895 30.53 12.64 -11.49
C PRO A 895 31.33 13.11 -12.72
N ALA A 896 31.96 12.20 -13.46
CA ALA A 896 32.65 12.52 -14.71
C ALA A 896 31.70 13.05 -15.82
N ARG A 897 30.40 12.74 -15.75
CA ARG A 897 29.37 13.27 -16.67
C ARG A 897 28.49 14.32 -15.99
N GLY A 898 27.98 14.05 -14.79
CA GLY A 898 26.88 14.81 -14.20
C GLY A 898 25.52 14.52 -14.87
N PRO A 899 24.43 15.23 -14.55
CA PRO A 899 24.40 16.40 -13.68
C PRO A 899 24.44 16.03 -12.19
N GLN A 900 24.12 14.78 -11.85
CA GLN A 900 24.14 14.28 -10.49
C GLN A 900 25.57 13.98 -10.00
N LEU A 901 25.99 14.65 -8.93
CA LEU A 901 27.29 14.40 -8.27
C LEU A 901 27.12 13.66 -6.92
N THR A 902 26.01 13.89 -6.24
CA THR A 902 25.71 13.26 -4.94
C THR A 902 24.58 12.24 -5.03
N LEU A 903 24.65 11.16 -4.26
CA LEU A 903 23.56 10.20 -4.11
C LEU A 903 22.89 10.36 -2.74
N TYR A 904 21.55 10.33 -2.70
CA TYR A 904 20.78 10.36 -1.47
C TYR A 904 20.98 9.09 -0.63
N VAL A 905 21.23 9.27 0.66
CA VAL A 905 21.35 8.19 1.65
C VAL A 905 20.26 8.39 2.71
N PRO A 906 19.19 7.59 2.68
CA PRO A 906 18.13 7.68 3.69
C PRO A 906 18.63 7.13 5.03
N ARG A 907 18.28 7.78 6.14
CA ARG A 907 18.79 7.42 7.49
C ARG A 907 18.54 5.96 7.87
N ASN A 908 17.50 5.32 7.33
CA ASN A 908 17.13 3.95 7.68
C ASN A 908 18.07 2.91 7.06
N VAL A 909 18.98 3.34 6.17
CA VAL A 909 20.10 2.53 5.68
C VAL A 909 21.29 2.59 6.65
N LEU A 910 21.34 3.61 7.52
CA LEU A 910 22.41 3.82 8.49
C LEU A 910 22.04 3.25 9.87
N VAL A 911 23.05 2.81 10.61
CA VAL A 911 22.94 2.32 11.99
C VAL A 911 23.94 3.02 12.89
N ALA A 912 23.55 3.22 14.16
CA ALA A 912 24.42 3.80 15.19
C ALA A 912 25.00 2.75 16.16
N SER A 913 24.53 1.49 16.07
CA SER A 913 24.96 0.39 16.94
C SER A 913 26.23 -0.31 16.48
N ALA A 914 26.63 -0.11 15.22
CA ALA A 914 27.80 -0.74 14.61
C ALA A 914 28.38 0.20 13.52
N PRO A 915 29.66 0.02 13.13
CA PRO A 915 30.20 0.69 11.95
C PRO A 915 29.38 0.36 10.70
N ASN A 916 29.06 1.37 9.91
CA ASN A 916 28.34 1.22 8.65
C ASN A 916 29.33 0.82 7.56
N ASN A 917 29.13 -0.33 6.94
CA ASN A 917 29.99 -0.83 5.88
C ASN A 917 29.66 -0.11 4.57
N ILE A 918 30.67 0.49 3.96
CA ILE A 918 30.56 1.16 2.66
C ILE A 918 31.37 0.37 1.66
N THR A 919 30.75 0.02 0.53
CA THR A 919 31.42 -0.63 -0.60
C THR A 919 31.18 0.17 -1.88
N VAL A 920 32.25 0.48 -2.59
CA VAL A 920 32.24 1.20 -3.87
C VAL A 920 32.84 0.29 -4.94
N LEU A 921 32.12 0.07 -6.04
CA LEU A 921 32.66 -0.50 -7.26
C LEU A 921 32.99 0.63 -8.23
N GLU A 922 34.27 0.93 -8.42
CA GLU A 922 34.74 1.90 -9.43
C GLU A 922 35.12 1.17 -10.70
N LEU A 923 34.69 1.71 -11.84
CA LEU A 923 34.73 1.01 -13.12
C LEU A 923 35.77 1.59 -14.09
N GLU A 924 36.19 2.85 -13.91
CA GLU A 924 37.06 3.53 -14.87
C GLU A 924 38.36 4.04 -14.24
N ARG A 925 38.28 4.87 -13.20
CA ARG A 925 39.47 5.42 -12.53
C ARG A 925 39.13 5.90 -11.12
N SER A 926 39.96 5.50 -10.16
CA SER A 926 39.84 5.90 -8.75
C SER A 926 40.80 7.05 -8.41
N PRO A 927 40.51 7.83 -7.35
CA PRO A 927 41.45 8.80 -6.82
C PRO A 927 42.62 8.15 -6.05
N CYS A 928 42.58 6.85 -5.79
CA CYS A 928 43.36 6.18 -4.75
C CYS A 928 44.87 6.07 -5.05
N TYR A 929 45.29 6.38 -6.28
CA TYR A 929 46.70 6.45 -6.67
C TYR A 929 47.26 7.87 -6.77
N THR A 930 46.38 8.88 -6.84
CA THR A 930 46.75 10.28 -7.14
C THR A 930 46.44 11.24 -5.98
N GLN A 931 45.45 10.90 -5.15
CA GLN A 931 45.05 11.66 -3.97
C GLN A 931 44.50 10.72 -2.89
N ALA A 932 43.91 11.27 -1.81
CA ALA A 932 43.31 10.46 -0.76
C ALA A 932 42.15 9.62 -1.32
N CYS A 933 42.16 8.31 -1.02
CA CYS A 933 41.13 7.35 -1.43
C CYS A 933 39.89 7.50 -0.54
N GLU A 934 39.11 8.55 -0.78
CA GLU A 934 38.03 8.97 0.11
C GLU A 934 36.75 9.28 -0.65
N ILE A 935 35.62 9.08 0.02
CA ILE A 935 34.32 9.65 -0.34
C ILE A 935 33.88 10.61 0.77
N GLU A 936 32.87 11.43 0.52
CA GLU A 936 32.44 12.45 1.48
C GLU A 936 30.92 12.44 1.68
N PHE A 937 30.47 12.38 2.93
CA PHE A 937 29.08 12.53 3.31
C PHE A 937 28.79 13.99 3.64
N VAL A 938 27.89 14.60 2.88
CA VAL A 938 27.48 16.01 2.96
C VAL A 938 25.99 16.12 3.33
N ASP A 939 25.55 17.30 3.73
CA ASP A 939 24.17 17.60 4.13
C ASP A 939 23.30 18.22 3.03
N GLU A 940 23.91 18.64 1.91
CA GLU A 940 23.18 19.19 0.76
C GLU A 940 23.38 18.34 -0.51
N PRO A 941 22.33 18.16 -1.33
CA PRO A 941 22.47 17.50 -2.62
C PRO A 941 23.16 18.41 -3.65
N ASN A 942 23.99 17.82 -4.50
CA ASN A 942 24.44 18.41 -5.75
C ASN A 942 23.99 17.54 -6.92
N ILE A 943 22.84 17.90 -7.49
CA ILE A 943 22.24 17.24 -8.65
C ILE A 943 22.33 18.06 -9.95
N ASN A 944 22.99 19.23 -9.91
CA ASN A 944 23.00 20.20 -11.01
C ASN A 944 24.42 20.67 -11.36
N ALA A 945 25.29 19.73 -11.75
CA ALA A 945 26.65 20.04 -12.21
C ALA A 945 27.12 19.12 -13.33
N THR A 946 27.28 19.67 -14.54
CA THR A 946 27.77 18.95 -15.73
C THR A 946 29.20 19.35 -16.09
N LEU A 947 30.11 18.38 -16.26
CA LEU A 947 31.53 18.66 -16.55
C LEU A 947 31.87 18.76 -18.05
N GLN A 948 31.14 18.05 -18.92
CA GLN A 948 31.31 18.14 -20.39
C GLN A 948 29.94 18.09 -21.06
N HIS A 949 29.63 19.14 -21.83
CA HIS A 949 28.41 19.20 -22.64
C HIS A 949 28.62 18.35 -23.88
N GLU A 950 27.87 17.26 -24.05
CA GLU A 950 27.76 16.61 -25.37
C GLU A 950 27.02 17.60 -26.29
N THR A 951 27.77 18.35 -27.10
CA THR A 951 27.23 19.30 -28.08
C THR A 951 26.85 18.57 -29.36
N ASP A 952 25.95 17.60 -29.28
CA ASP A 952 25.23 17.17 -30.48
C ASP A 952 24.02 18.06 -30.65
N LYS A 953 24.13 19.03 -31.56
CA LYS A 953 22.95 19.66 -32.15
C LYS A 953 22.10 18.51 -32.67
N PRO A 954 20.82 18.35 -32.26
CA PRO A 954 19.98 17.35 -32.88
C PRO A 954 19.94 17.65 -34.39
N PRO A 955 20.08 16.64 -35.27
CA PRO A 955 19.81 16.85 -36.67
C PRO A 955 18.41 17.47 -36.78
N LEU A 956 18.28 18.46 -37.66
CA LEU A 956 17.14 19.35 -37.88
C LEU A 956 15.79 18.65 -38.18
N PHE A 957 15.67 17.34 -37.98
CA PHE A 957 14.48 16.52 -38.16
C PHE A 957 13.77 16.10 -36.86
N VAL A 958 14.33 16.38 -35.67
CA VAL A 958 13.74 15.94 -34.38
C VAL A 958 12.99 17.05 -33.63
N ARG A 959 13.10 18.31 -34.07
CA ARG A 959 12.42 19.45 -33.42
C ARG A 959 10.90 19.39 -33.49
N GLU A 960 10.31 18.68 -34.45
CA GLU A 960 8.84 18.63 -34.62
C GLU A 960 8.13 17.57 -33.78
N LEU A 961 8.84 16.58 -33.22
CA LEU A 961 8.24 15.51 -32.40
C LEU A 961 8.37 15.74 -30.89
N TRP A 962 9.33 16.55 -30.45
CA TRP A 962 9.53 16.84 -29.02
C TRP A 962 9.00 18.21 -28.60
N MET A 963 8.93 19.19 -29.52
CA MET A 963 8.30 20.49 -29.21
C MET A 963 6.78 20.51 -29.42
N SER A 964 6.17 19.41 -29.84
CA SER A 964 4.72 19.20 -29.69
C SER A 964 4.33 18.80 -28.26
N HIS A 965 5.30 18.65 -27.35
CA HIS A 965 5.13 18.48 -25.90
C HIS A 965 5.44 19.74 -25.08
N LEU A 966 5.61 20.92 -25.72
CA LEU A 966 5.67 22.24 -25.06
C LEU A 966 4.37 23.03 -25.26
#